data_AF-A0A4U8UDD3-F1
#
_entry.id   AF-A0A4U8UDD3-F1
#
_cell.length_a   1.000
_cell.length_b   1.000
_cell.length_c   1.000
_cell.angle_alpha   90.00
_cell.angle_beta   90.00
_cell.angle_gamma   90.00
#
_symmetry.space_group_name_H-M   'P 1'
#
loop_
_entity.id
_entity.type
_entity.pdbx_description
1 polymer ?
#
loop_
_entity_poly.entity_id
_entity_poly.type
_entity_poly.pdbx_seq_one_letter_code
_entity_poly.pdbx_strand_id
1 'polypeptide(L)'
;MQTQDSINEKQLQITYYKNMEFFKSLNPKLFNALSKAPTLYNLHIDSYGYNVIHIPTQTMQYPLIENNAASKDAPTHKTSMQDTHKELAKNPMKNPQWELFSNHTLTPNAHFINEEKLTITGKLCNDLLRESVKMGVESKSCHIERSKTSQSLESTPLESNANFQLHCNEKQDSILESEICHIERSEISSKTLKQNLDSIKMHPKPCTHPDLVENLESKTTTCHTKPLDEVSNIESNKDISCLHTRTSEDFTHTCKNNNTQNLNLTKDSKNTQQDSIQTQSNLTLYENLIESFCDSKFLPQTNIYGLMGGMFLQELLEKDYQFYSLMIYEEHIDLFRISLYFIDYDKLFKHVGKQSCFIIIKDISFELVSAFLHAKKLTNNFLSLSLTHYTTDNVALLKDFIYKEKKAIMRGWGSFEDELIGLKNACLNLADSKLLSMRPKRVNAPICVIGNGASLDLCIDFLKAYKDSMILLSCGTALKVLRHHGITPDFQIEIERVPYLAEVLQEANLGDIPLIFAQTTDTKACELASEKYGFLRGGSSSAYLDSTYIPLEFSAPFVGNAGVSIASLLGSDVILCGIDCGYIQGYSKHAKHSFYGKEDTGIPKDCFQVESNKNLRVFSNDLFYLSAKNIEQAIKLYKPNSVINLGYGMRFQHTISLNEDDFTLKPIDKEREIAHFKENFTPYKLTLNTKEMLDSLTAFSNALQEILTQDTHTIQDIFNLTQDIFNLLQKSIDDKAMRKSIILLEGSIMHLSYTHLLAQLFAGTTTSLESKILDSGKLGHISSNTHSFDSNAIDCNLANLNLSALKSLDSNQSDPKRYTENTHLIKLKTLYSQGLFSLISSGKKAMESTS
;
A
#
# COMPACT_ATOMS: atom_id res chain seq x y z
N MET A 1 19.15 -20.32 -49.14
CA MET A 1 19.48 -19.81 -47.78
C MET A 1 18.50 -18.69 -47.48
N GLN A 2 17.83 -18.72 -46.33
CA GLN A 2 17.10 -17.57 -45.80
C GLN A 2 18.11 -16.66 -45.08
N THR A 3 18.00 -15.34 -45.23
CA THR A 3 18.85 -14.37 -44.52
C THR A 3 18.46 -14.32 -43.05
N GLN A 4 19.38 -13.95 -42.16
CA GLN A 4 19.12 -13.87 -40.73
C GLN A 4 17.91 -12.98 -40.40
N ASP A 5 17.74 -11.89 -41.15
CA ASP A 5 16.61 -10.95 -40.98
C ASP A 5 15.26 -11.61 -41.30
N SER A 6 15.19 -12.43 -42.36
CA SER A 6 13.97 -13.18 -42.71
C SER A 6 13.61 -14.27 -41.69
N ILE A 7 14.59 -14.76 -40.93
CA ILE A 7 14.38 -15.70 -39.81
C ILE A 7 13.84 -14.94 -38.60
N ASN A 8 14.39 -13.76 -38.31
CA ASN A 8 13.94 -12.89 -37.22
C ASN A 8 12.49 -12.40 -37.44
N GLU A 9 12.13 -11.90 -38.64
CA GLU A 9 10.75 -11.49 -38.96
C GLU A 9 9.74 -12.64 -38.77
N LYS A 10 10.10 -13.84 -39.24
CA LYS A 10 9.26 -15.03 -39.09
C LYS A 10 9.06 -15.40 -37.62
N GLN A 11 10.08 -15.24 -36.79
CA GLN A 11 9.98 -15.49 -35.35
C GLN A 11 9.05 -14.48 -34.66
N LEU A 12 9.13 -13.18 -35.00
CA LEU A 12 8.21 -12.15 -34.48
C LEU A 12 6.75 -12.47 -34.85
N GLN A 13 6.49 -12.91 -36.09
CA GLN A 13 5.15 -13.33 -36.54
C GLN A 13 4.64 -14.56 -35.76
N ILE A 14 5.50 -15.52 -35.46
CA ILE A 14 5.15 -16.71 -34.65
C ILE A 14 4.81 -16.29 -33.21
N THR A 15 5.60 -15.40 -32.59
CA THR A 15 5.33 -14.87 -31.24
C THR A 15 4.01 -14.11 -31.21
N TYR A 16 3.77 -13.21 -32.18
CA TYR A 16 2.52 -12.48 -32.33
C TYR A 16 1.30 -13.41 -32.45
N TYR A 17 1.37 -14.41 -33.33
CA TYR A 17 0.29 -15.38 -33.51
C TYR A 17 -0.01 -16.18 -32.23
N LYS A 18 1.02 -16.66 -31.53
CA LYS A 18 0.88 -17.36 -30.24
C LYS A 18 0.18 -16.48 -29.20
N ASN A 19 0.61 -15.22 -29.08
CA ASN A 19 0.01 -14.27 -28.13
C ASN A 19 -1.43 -13.93 -28.48
N MET A 20 -1.76 -13.79 -29.76
CA MET A 20 -3.15 -13.59 -30.20
C MET A 20 -4.04 -14.78 -29.82
N GLU A 21 -3.63 -16.02 -30.07
CA GLU A 21 -4.40 -17.21 -29.64
C GLU A 21 -4.44 -17.36 -28.10
N PHE A 22 -3.38 -17.00 -27.38
CA PHE A 22 -3.38 -16.92 -25.91
C PHE A 22 -4.44 -15.94 -25.41
N PHE A 23 -4.42 -14.67 -25.86
CA PHE A 23 -5.41 -13.68 -25.46
C PHE A 23 -6.83 -13.98 -25.95
N LYS A 24 -7.00 -14.67 -27.08
CA LYS A 24 -8.30 -15.17 -27.55
C LYS A 24 -8.93 -16.15 -26.55
N SER A 25 -8.13 -17.04 -25.96
CA SER A 25 -8.59 -17.96 -24.91
C SER A 25 -8.82 -17.27 -23.56
N LEU A 26 -7.93 -16.35 -23.17
CA LEU A 26 -7.95 -15.68 -21.87
C LEU A 26 -9.00 -14.57 -21.78
N ASN A 27 -9.15 -13.77 -22.84
CA ASN A 27 -10.04 -12.61 -22.89
C ASN A 27 -10.48 -12.30 -24.35
N PRO A 28 -11.58 -12.91 -24.84
CA PRO A 28 -12.09 -12.69 -26.19
C PRO A 28 -12.38 -11.22 -26.54
N LYS A 29 -12.73 -10.37 -25.56
CA LYS A 29 -12.97 -8.94 -25.79
C LYS A 29 -11.67 -8.21 -26.13
N LEU A 30 -10.59 -8.52 -25.40
CA LEU A 30 -9.26 -7.97 -25.68
C LEU A 30 -8.74 -8.45 -27.04
N PHE A 31 -8.87 -9.75 -27.36
CA PHE A 31 -8.52 -10.29 -28.67
C PHE A 31 -9.23 -9.57 -29.83
N ASN A 32 -10.55 -9.31 -29.70
CA ASN A 32 -11.31 -8.57 -30.70
C ASN A 32 -10.87 -7.11 -30.84
N ALA A 33 -10.39 -6.49 -29.76
CA ALA A 33 -9.84 -5.14 -29.80
C ALA A 33 -8.44 -5.10 -30.45
N LEU A 34 -7.57 -6.07 -30.13
CA LEU A 34 -6.24 -6.24 -30.71
C LEU A 34 -6.28 -6.61 -32.20
N SER A 35 -7.32 -7.32 -32.63
CA SER A 35 -7.53 -7.70 -34.05
C SER A 35 -7.84 -6.52 -34.97
N LYS A 36 -8.19 -5.34 -34.42
CA LYS A 36 -8.36 -4.11 -35.21
C LYS A 36 -7.01 -3.59 -35.70
N ALA A 37 -7.00 -2.91 -36.84
CA ALA A 37 -5.82 -2.20 -37.34
C ALA A 37 -5.34 -1.13 -36.32
N PRO A 38 -4.03 -0.88 -36.22
CA PRO A 38 -3.49 0.20 -35.40
C PRO A 38 -3.91 1.57 -35.93
N THR A 39 -4.01 2.56 -35.04
CA THR A 39 -4.51 3.92 -35.34
C THR A 39 -3.54 5.03 -34.95
N LEU A 40 -2.79 4.86 -33.87
CA LEU A 40 -1.81 5.81 -33.34
C LEU A 40 -0.39 5.29 -33.46
N TYR A 41 -0.13 4.02 -33.12
CA TYR A 41 1.22 3.45 -33.10
C TYR A 41 1.32 2.13 -33.85
N ASN A 42 2.43 1.87 -34.52
CA ASN A 42 2.72 0.55 -35.10
C ASN A 42 4.19 0.16 -34.94
N LEU A 43 4.47 -1.14 -35.08
CA LEU A 43 5.83 -1.65 -35.22
C LEU A 43 6.36 -1.28 -36.60
N HIS A 44 7.45 -0.53 -36.64
CA HIS A 44 8.22 -0.23 -37.84
C HIS A 44 9.46 -1.12 -37.88
N ILE A 45 9.75 -1.68 -39.05
CA ILE A 45 10.94 -2.51 -39.30
C ILE A 45 11.57 -2.04 -40.61
N ASP A 46 12.81 -1.59 -40.55
CA ASP A 46 13.62 -1.29 -41.74
C ASP A 46 15.07 -1.76 -41.56
N SER A 47 15.96 -1.38 -42.49
CA SER A 47 17.38 -1.74 -42.43
C SER A 47 18.11 -1.26 -41.15
N TYR A 48 17.58 -0.26 -40.45
CA TYR A 48 18.12 0.23 -39.19
C TYR A 48 17.61 -0.55 -37.97
N GLY A 49 16.64 -1.46 -38.15
CA GLY A 49 16.11 -2.37 -37.13
C GLY A 49 14.64 -2.09 -36.74
N TYR A 50 14.27 -2.47 -35.51
CA TYR A 50 12.93 -2.27 -34.96
C TYR A 50 12.73 -0.86 -34.37
N ASN A 51 11.59 -0.24 -34.63
CA ASN A 51 11.20 1.03 -34.04
C ASN A 51 9.67 1.07 -33.80
N VAL A 52 9.20 2.05 -33.05
CA VAL A 52 7.77 2.36 -32.93
C VAL A 52 7.51 3.63 -33.72
N ILE A 53 6.61 3.56 -34.71
CA ILE A 53 6.19 4.73 -35.50
C ILE A 53 4.85 5.26 -34.97
N HIS A 54 4.76 6.57 -34.76
CA HIS A 54 3.49 7.25 -34.56
C HIS A 54 2.85 7.53 -35.93
N ILE A 55 1.74 6.86 -36.24
CA ILE A 55 1.12 6.82 -37.57
C ILE A 55 0.71 8.22 -38.06
N PRO A 56 0.05 9.10 -37.26
CA PRO A 56 -0.37 10.41 -37.73
C PRO A 56 0.79 11.36 -38.12
N THR A 57 1.92 11.31 -37.43
CA THR A 57 3.06 12.23 -37.65
C THR A 57 4.23 11.60 -38.42
N GLN A 58 4.20 10.27 -38.62
CA GLN A 58 5.30 9.48 -39.17
C GLN A 58 6.62 9.58 -38.37
N THR A 59 6.56 10.00 -37.11
CA THR A 59 7.74 10.13 -36.23
C THR A 59 8.10 8.79 -35.60
N MET A 60 9.41 8.51 -35.52
CA MET A 60 9.96 7.34 -34.83
C MET A 60 10.19 7.64 -33.35
N GLN A 61 9.83 6.71 -32.46
CA GLN A 61 9.96 6.88 -31.02
C GLN A 61 11.40 6.71 -30.52
N TYR A 62 12.19 5.87 -31.18
CA TYR A 62 13.58 5.60 -30.81
C TYR A 62 14.55 6.26 -31.80
N PRO A 63 15.56 7.01 -31.33
CA PRO A 63 16.54 7.65 -32.21
C PRO A 63 17.45 6.63 -32.91
N LEU A 64 18.12 7.09 -33.97
CA LEU A 64 19.25 6.38 -34.57
C LEU A 64 20.53 6.68 -33.77
N ILE A 65 21.34 5.64 -33.58
CA ILE A 65 22.65 5.66 -32.91
C ILE A 65 23.70 4.98 -33.79
N GLU A 66 24.98 5.32 -33.59
CA GLU A 66 26.08 4.70 -34.35
C GLU A 66 26.15 3.18 -34.16
N ASN A 67 26.36 2.47 -35.25
CA ASN A 67 26.42 1.02 -35.25
C ASN A 67 27.87 0.52 -35.09
N ASN A 68 28.33 0.46 -33.84
CA ASN A 68 29.69 0.01 -33.49
C ASN A 68 29.97 -1.49 -33.78
N ALA A 69 28.97 -2.26 -34.24
CA ALA A 69 29.15 -3.64 -34.66
C ALA A 69 29.69 -3.70 -36.11
N ALA A 70 31.00 -3.48 -36.23
CA ALA A 70 31.68 -3.39 -37.52
C ALA A 70 31.63 -4.68 -38.36
N SER A 71 30.71 -4.74 -39.32
CA SER A 71 30.84 -5.52 -40.54
C SER A 71 30.85 -4.56 -41.74
N LYS A 72 31.48 -4.94 -42.86
CA LYS A 72 31.60 -4.06 -44.04
C LYS A 72 30.28 -3.76 -44.74
N ASP A 73 29.23 -4.52 -44.44
CA ASP A 73 27.93 -4.48 -45.13
C ASP A 73 26.78 -4.05 -44.21
N ALA A 74 27.05 -3.74 -42.93
CA ALA A 74 26.06 -3.22 -42.00
C ALA A 74 25.85 -1.71 -42.16
N PRO A 75 24.62 -1.18 -41.98
CA PRO A 75 24.38 0.26 -41.97
C PRO A 75 25.15 0.93 -40.82
N THR A 76 25.65 2.14 -41.07
CA THR A 76 26.48 2.92 -40.13
C THR A 76 25.72 3.35 -38.86
N HIS A 77 24.39 3.29 -38.90
CA HIS A 77 23.49 3.60 -37.80
C HIS A 77 22.51 2.46 -37.58
N LYS A 78 21.91 2.40 -36.39
CA LYS A 78 20.80 1.52 -36.03
C LYS A 78 19.83 2.24 -35.09
N THR A 79 18.60 1.74 -34.98
CA THR A 79 17.65 2.13 -33.93
C THR A 79 18.20 1.86 -32.52
N SER A 80 17.95 2.76 -31.57
CA SER A 80 18.31 2.52 -30.16
C SER A 80 17.38 1.53 -29.44
N MET A 81 16.21 1.19 -30.01
CA MET A 81 15.14 0.43 -29.33
C MET A 81 15.62 -0.84 -28.63
N GLN A 82 16.42 -1.66 -29.33
CA GLN A 82 16.92 -2.92 -28.78
C GLN A 82 17.94 -2.69 -27.65
N ASP A 83 18.82 -1.70 -27.81
CA ASP A 83 19.85 -1.37 -26.83
C ASP A 83 19.20 -0.78 -25.57
N THR A 84 18.27 0.17 -25.72
CA THR A 84 17.48 0.74 -24.61
C THR A 84 16.78 -0.36 -23.80
N HIS A 85 16.10 -1.30 -24.47
CA HIS A 85 15.45 -2.41 -23.75
C HIS A 85 16.43 -3.41 -23.12
N LYS A 86 17.62 -3.60 -23.70
CA LYS A 86 18.68 -4.42 -23.09
C LYS A 86 19.26 -3.76 -21.84
N GLU A 87 19.50 -2.45 -21.86
CA GLU A 87 19.93 -1.70 -20.68
C GLU A 87 18.87 -1.76 -19.57
N LEU A 88 17.59 -1.56 -19.90
CA LEU A 88 16.48 -1.70 -18.94
C LEU A 88 16.39 -3.08 -18.28
N ALA A 89 16.79 -4.14 -18.99
CA ALA A 89 16.83 -5.51 -18.48
C ALA A 89 18.14 -5.90 -17.76
N LYS A 90 19.11 -4.99 -17.62
CA LYS A 90 20.30 -5.21 -16.77
C LYS A 90 19.96 -4.90 -15.32
N ASN A 91 19.98 -5.95 -14.49
CA ASN A 91 19.82 -5.92 -13.03
C ASN A 91 18.84 -4.84 -12.52
N PRO A 92 17.51 -5.06 -12.65
CA PRO A 92 16.50 -4.06 -12.32
C PRO A 92 16.63 -3.45 -10.90
N MET A 93 17.11 -4.23 -9.92
CA MET A 93 17.32 -3.76 -8.54
C MET A 93 18.51 -2.81 -8.36
N LYS A 94 19.47 -2.78 -9.29
CA LYS A 94 20.63 -1.86 -9.31
C LYS A 94 20.55 -0.84 -10.47
N ASN A 95 19.45 -0.80 -11.22
CA ASN A 95 19.33 -0.03 -12.44
C ASN A 95 18.65 1.33 -12.18
N PRO A 96 19.31 2.47 -12.48
CA PRO A 96 18.80 3.80 -12.13
C PRO A 96 17.54 4.22 -12.91
N GLN A 97 17.17 3.52 -13.98
CA GLN A 97 15.91 3.74 -14.70
C GLN A 97 14.69 3.13 -13.98
N TRP A 98 14.93 2.28 -12.98
CA TRP A 98 13.88 1.74 -12.12
C TRP A 98 13.83 2.51 -10.80
N GLU A 99 12.62 2.84 -10.35
CA GLU A 99 12.36 3.48 -9.07
C GLU A 99 12.09 2.40 -8.01
N LEU A 100 12.89 2.34 -6.95
CA LEU A 100 12.66 1.45 -5.81
C LEU A 100 11.98 2.23 -4.67
N PHE A 101 10.80 1.76 -4.27
CA PHE A 101 9.91 2.38 -3.29
C PHE A 101 9.65 1.46 -2.10
N SER A 102 9.65 2.02 -0.89
CA SER A 102 9.09 1.39 0.31
C SER A 102 8.17 2.36 1.04
N ASN A 103 7.14 1.83 1.71
CA ASN A 103 6.17 2.62 2.46
C ASN A 103 6.77 3.31 3.71
N HIS A 104 7.90 2.82 4.22
CA HIS A 104 8.49 3.30 5.47
C HIS A 104 10.00 3.56 5.32
N THR A 105 10.54 4.40 6.22
CA THR A 105 11.98 4.66 6.31
C THR A 105 12.74 3.37 6.64
N LEU A 106 13.70 2.98 5.79
CA LEU A 106 14.48 1.73 5.92
C LEU A 106 15.60 1.83 6.97
N THR A 107 15.25 2.23 8.20
CA THR A 107 16.19 2.33 9.32
C THR A 107 15.62 1.63 10.56
N PRO A 108 16.38 0.79 11.27
CA PRO A 108 15.85 0.02 12.41
C PRO A 108 15.19 0.89 13.49
N ASN A 109 15.77 2.08 13.75
CA ASN A 109 15.27 3.01 14.76
C ASN A 109 13.88 3.58 14.49
N ALA A 110 13.39 3.52 13.24
CA ALA A 110 12.03 3.96 12.89
C ALA A 110 10.96 2.87 13.16
N HIS A 111 11.37 1.65 13.49
CA HIS A 111 10.51 0.46 13.60
C HIS A 111 10.46 -0.16 15.01
N PHE A 112 11.25 0.35 15.97
CA PHE A 112 11.11 -0.07 17.37
C PHE A 112 9.78 0.42 17.94
N ILE A 113 8.99 -0.51 18.47
CA ILE A 113 7.69 -0.26 19.08
C ILE A 113 7.87 0.09 20.56
N ASN A 114 7.00 0.92 21.12
CA ASN A 114 7.02 1.27 22.55
C ASN A 114 6.62 0.06 23.43
N GLU A 115 7.61 -0.59 24.05
CA GLU A 115 7.43 -1.77 24.92
C GLU A 115 6.67 -1.47 26.22
N GLU A 116 6.65 -0.23 26.73
CA GLU A 116 5.89 0.11 27.94
C GLU A 116 4.38 0.06 27.71
N LYS A 117 3.95 0.42 26.50
CA LYS A 117 2.53 0.42 26.10
C LYS A 117 2.12 -0.89 25.43
N LEU A 118 3.02 -1.50 24.66
CA LEU A 118 2.80 -2.73 23.90
C LEU A 118 3.77 -3.82 24.39
N THR A 119 3.52 -4.30 25.60
CA THR A 119 4.43 -5.16 26.39
C THR A 119 4.69 -6.53 25.78
N ILE A 120 3.78 -7.03 24.93
CA ILE A 120 3.92 -8.31 24.21
C ILE A 120 4.28 -8.02 22.76
N THR A 121 3.44 -7.29 22.05
CA THR A 121 3.60 -7.00 20.62
C THR A 121 4.89 -6.25 20.35
N GLY A 122 5.16 -5.20 21.12
CA GLY A 122 6.36 -4.40 20.98
C GLY A 122 7.62 -5.18 21.33
N LYS A 123 7.61 -5.93 22.44
CA LYS A 123 8.73 -6.79 22.81
C LYS A 123 9.06 -7.81 21.71
N LEU A 124 8.06 -8.53 21.20
CA LEU A 124 8.26 -9.57 20.18
C LEU A 124 8.83 -9.01 18.86
N CYS A 125 8.35 -7.84 18.43
CA CYS A 125 8.89 -7.17 17.24
C CYS A 125 10.31 -6.64 17.51
N ASN A 126 10.53 -6.03 18.67
CA ASN A 126 11.81 -5.42 19.03
C ASN A 126 12.91 -6.47 19.23
N ASP A 127 12.61 -7.64 19.82
CA ASP A 127 13.58 -8.75 19.94
C ASP A 127 14.09 -9.18 18.56
N LEU A 128 13.19 -9.30 17.57
CA LEU A 128 13.52 -9.67 16.20
C LEU A 128 14.36 -8.59 15.50
N LEU A 129 14.05 -7.31 15.71
CA LEU A 129 14.83 -6.17 15.21
C LEU A 129 16.22 -6.08 15.87
N ARG A 130 16.33 -6.26 17.19
CA ARG A 130 17.60 -6.21 17.93
C ARG A 130 18.57 -7.27 17.42
N GLU A 131 18.11 -8.51 17.24
CA GLU A 131 18.96 -9.58 16.71
C GLU A 131 19.34 -9.35 15.24
N SER A 132 18.39 -8.86 14.42
CA SER A 132 18.65 -8.49 13.03
C SER A 132 19.71 -7.38 12.91
N VAL A 133 19.63 -6.31 13.70
CA VAL A 133 20.66 -5.26 13.71
C VAL A 133 22.02 -5.81 14.15
N LYS A 134 22.06 -6.71 15.12
CA LYS A 134 23.29 -7.36 15.57
C LYS A 134 23.94 -8.18 14.45
N MET A 135 23.18 -9.01 13.74
CA MET A 135 23.62 -9.73 12.53
C MET A 135 24.17 -8.78 11.45
N GLY A 136 23.52 -7.63 11.27
CA GLY A 136 23.95 -6.56 10.36
C GLY A 136 25.27 -5.88 10.73
N VAL A 137 25.62 -5.85 12.02
CA VAL A 137 26.91 -5.31 12.50
C VAL A 137 28.01 -6.39 12.43
N GLU A 138 27.69 -7.64 12.74
CA GLU A 138 28.60 -8.78 12.63
C GLU A 138 29.05 -9.00 11.17
N SER A 139 28.11 -8.97 10.21
CA SER A 139 28.42 -9.05 8.78
C SER A 139 29.32 -7.89 8.30
N LYS A 140 28.99 -6.63 8.64
CA LYS A 140 29.83 -5.46 8.31
C LYS A 140 31.26 -5.57 8.84
N SER A 141 31.44 -6.13 10.03
CA SER A 141 32.77 -6.30 10.64
C SER A 141 33.66 -7.23 9.81
N CYS A 142 33.10 -8.32 9.27
CA CYS A 142 33.81 -9.26 8.38
C CYS A 142 34.21 -8.60 7.03
N HIS A 143 33.40 -7.69 6.49
CA HIS A 143 33.73 -6.96 5.27
C HIS A 143 34.89 -5.95 5.47
N ILE A 144 35.04 -5.36 6.65
CA ILE A 144 36.11 -4.39 6.95
C ILE A 144 37.48 -5.07 7.09
N GLU A 145 37.56 -6.29 7.63
CA GLU A 145 38.83 -7.03 7.71
C GLU A 145 39.34 -7.48 6.32
N ARG A 146 38.43 -7.77 5.38
CA ARG A 146 38.76 -8.06 3.98
C ARG A 146 39.39 -6.87 3.23
N SER A 147 39.02 -5.63 3.54
CA SER A 147 39.58 -4.44 2.87
C SER A 147 41.01 -4.13 3.29
N LYS A 148 41.42 -4.52 4.52
CA LYS A 148 42.79 -4.38 5.00
C LYS A 148 43.74 -5.46 4.48
N THR A 149 43.22 -6.64 4.11
CA THR A 149 44.00 -7.78 3.62
C THR A 149 44.17 -7.81 2.10
N SER A 150 43.51 -6.90 1.37
CA SER A 150 43.60 -6.76 -0.09
C SER A 150 44.43 -5.56 -0.59
N GLN A 151 45.03 -4.79 0.32
CA GLN A 151 45.98 -3.71 -0.03
C GLN A 151 47.40 -4.26 -0.32
N SER A 152 47.54 -5.02 -1.40
CA SER A 152 48.86 -5.43 -1.93
C SER A 152 48.89 -5.71 -3.44
N LEU A 153 48.08 -4.99 -4.22
CA LEU A 153 48.23 -4.88 -5.68
C LEU A 153 47.77 -3.49 -6.13
N GLU A 154 48.69 -2.72 -6.73
CA GLU A 154 48.40 -1.39 -7.26
C GLU A 154 47.42 -1.48 -8.44
N SER A 155 46.31 -0.75 -8.35
CA SER A 155 45.56 -0.31 -9.53
C SER A 155 45.12 1.13 -9.30
N THR A 156 45.23 1.94 -10.35
CA THR A 156 45.05 3.39 -10.29
C THR A 156 43.61 3.78 -9.99
N PRO A 157 43.38 4.89 -9.25
CA PRO A 157 42.02 5.37 -8.99
C PRO A 157 41.40 5.89 -10.29
N LEU A 158 40.32 5.25 -10.74
CA LEU A 158 39.41 5.83 -11.73
C LEU A 158 38.66 7.01 -11.09
N GLU A 159 38.78 8.18 -11.69
CA GLU A 159 38.22 9.42 -11.18
C GLU A 159 36.68 9.39 -11.11
N SER A 160 36.14 10.08 -10.11
CA SER A 160 34.72 10.07 -9.77
C SER A 160 33.86 10.78 -10.81
N ASN A 161 32.96 10.05 -11.47
CA ASN A 161 31.99 10.61 -12.41
C ASN A 161 30.78 11.25 -11.67
N ALA A 162 31.03 12.38 -11.00
CA ALA A 162 30.00 13.18 -10.33
C ALA A 162 29.18 14.08 -11.31
N ASN A 163 29.61 14.19 -12.58
CA ASN A 163 28.99 15.07 -13.57
C ASN A 163 27.93 14.41 -14.46
N PHE A 164 27.64 13.11 -14.29
CA PHE A 164 26.72 12.40 -15.19
C PHE A 164 25.23 12.69 -14.93
N GLN A 165 24.88 13.25 -13.78
CA GLN A 165 23.47 13.45 -13.38
C GLN A 165 22.86 14.74 -13.93
N LEU A 166 23.64 15.83 -14.01
CA LEU A 166 23.26 17.02 -14.79
C LEU A 166 23.13 16.64 -16.28
N HIS A 167 24.02 15.77 -16.77
CA HIS A 167 24.07 15.35 -18.17
C HIS A 167 22.88 14.48 -18.64
N CYS A 168 22.09 13.90 -17.73
CA CYS A 168 20.89 13.12 -18.08
C CYS A 168 19.61 13.96 -18.05
N ASN A 169 19.44 14.87 -17.07
CA ASN A 169 18.26 15.71 -17.00
C ASN A 169 18.31 16.86 -18.01
N GLU A 170 19.47 17.49 -18.23
CA GLU A 170 19.62 18.48 -19.30
C GLU A 170 19.41 17.84 -20.69
N LYS A 171 19.68 16.53 -20.87
CA LYS A 171 19.47 15.86 -22.16
C LYS A 171 18.04 15.50 -22.51
N GLN A 172 17.08 15.55 -21.58
CA GLN A 172 15.67 15.36 -21.98
C GLN A 172 15.06 16.64 -22.58
N ASP A 173 15.53 17.82 -22.17
CA ASP A 173 15.07 19.11 -22.72
C ASP A 173 16.04 19.74 -23.75
N SER A 174 17.35 19.46 -23.71
CA SER A 174 18.32 19.97 -24.71
C SER A 174 18.48 19.12 -25.97
N ILE A 175 17.87 17.93 -26.04
CA ILE A 175 17.80 17.15 -27.31
C ILE A 175 16.93 17.85 -28.38
N LEU A 176 16.23 18.94 -28.01
CA LEU A 176 15.60 19.87 -28.96
C LEU A 176 16.57 20.89 -29.57
N GLU A 177 17.74 21.16 -28.98
CA GLU A 177 18.69 22.19 -29.45
C GLU A 177 20.18 21.80 -29.25
N SER A 178 20.69 20.81 -30.00
CA SER A 178 22.06 20.87 -30.55
C SER A 178 22.34 19.73 -31.55
N GLU A 179 22.88 20.10 -32.71
CA GLU A 179 23.41 19.23 -33.78
C GLU A 179 22.58 17.97 -34.10
N ILE A 180 21.29 18.18 -34.36
CA ILE A 180 20.54 17.28 -35.24
C ILE A 180 21.28 17.23 -36.58
N CYS A 181 21.84 16.07 -36.92
CA CYS A 181 22.21 15.78 -38.29
C CYS A 181 20.91 15.67 -39.10
N HIS A 182 20.42 16.80 -39.60
CA HIS A 182 19.22 16.90 -40.44
C HIS A 182 19.49 16.27 -41.81
N ILE A 183 19.56 14.94 -41.83
CA ILE A 183 19.29 14.16 -43.04
C ILE A 183 17.77 14.21 -43.22
N GLU A 184 17.29 15.21 -43.96
CA GLU A 184 15.93 15.16 -44.46
C GLU A 184 15.75 13.86 -45.26
N ARG A 185 14.75 13.05 -44.92
CA ARG A 185 14.32 11.91 -45.77
C ARG A 185 13.64 12.36 -47.07
N SER A 186 13.81 13.62 -47.49
CA SER A 186 13.32 14.18 -48.76
C SER A 186 14.07 13.61 -49.99
N GLU A 187 15.32 13.17 -49.83
CA GLU A 187 16.15 12.61 -50.90
C GLU A 187 16.49 11.11 -50.74
N ILE A 188 15.50 10.26 -50.45
CA ILE A 188 15.64 8.80 -50.65
C ILE A 188 14.61 8.29 -51.65
N SER A 189 15.13 7.89 -52.81
CA SER A 189 14.46 7.29 -53.97
C SER A 189 13.23 6.42 -53.65
N SER A 190 12.17 6.62 -54.45
CA SER A 190 10.83 6.02 -54.37
C SER A 190 10.75 4.50 -54.68
N LYS A 191 11.66 3.69 -54.11
CA LYS A 191 11.77 2.25 -54.41
C LYS A 191 11.77 1.28 -53.22
N THR A 192 11.71 1.75 -51.98
CA THR A 192 11.80 0.84 -50.79
C THR A 192 10.63 0.94 -49.79
N LEU A 193 9.52 1.58 -50.16
CA LEU A 193 8.26 1.58 -49.39
C LEU A 193 7.45 0.28 -49.61
N LYS A 194 8.00 -0.86 -49.17
CA LYS A 194 7.34 -2.19 -49.28
C LYS A 194 7.67 -3.17 -48.15
N GLN A 195 7.48 -2.79 -46.88
CA GLN A 195 7.25 -3.77 -45.81
C GLN A 195 6.66 -3.18 -44.50
N ASN A 196 5.55 -2.47 -44.60
CA ASN A 196 4.62 -2.42 -43.45
C ASN A 196 4.02 -3.82 -43.29
N LEU A 197 4.14 -4.42 -42.11
CA LEU A 197 3.46 -5.68 -41.79
C LEU A 197 1.97 -5.41 -41.53
N ASP A 198 1.20 -5.31 -42.62
CA ASP A 198 -0.26 -5.20 -42.56
C ASP A 198 -0.87 -6.39 -41.80
N SER A 199 -1.43 -6.13 -40.63
CA SER A 199 -2.28 -7.07 -39.88
C SER A 199 -3.51 -7.54 -40.68
N ILE A 200 -3.84 -6.83 -41.77
CA ILE A 200 -4.95 -7.11 -42.69
C ILE A 200 -4.73 -8.39 -43.54
N LYS A 201 -3.48 -8.86 -43.72
CA LYS A 201 -3.19 -10.04 -44.58
C LYS A 201 -3.64 -11.40 -44.02
N MET A 202 -4.28 -11.46 -42.86
CA MET A 202 -4.66 -12.71 -42.18
C MET A 202 -6.17 -12.88 -41.90
N HIS A 203 -7.04 -12.43 -42.82
CA HIS A 203 -8.45 -12.85 -42.83
C HIS A 203 -8.77 -13.81 -44.00
N PRO A 204 -9.49 -14.93 -43.76
CA PRO A 204 -10.08 -15.71 -44.84
C PRO A 204 -11.23 -14.91 -45.47
N LYS A 205 -11.18 -14.69 -46.79
CA LYS A 205 -12.18 -13.92 -47.55
C LYS A 205 -13.57 -14.59 -47.53
N PRO A 206 -14.64 -13.80 -47.33
CA PRO A 206 -15.89 -13.97 -48.06
C PRO A 206 -15.92 -13.08 -49.31
N CYS A 207 -16.84 -13.38 -50.23
CA CYS A 207 -16.88 -12.75 -51.56
C CYS A 207 -17.32 -11.28 -51.56
N THR A 208 -16.90 -10.57 -52.60
CA THR A 208 -17.29 -9.20 -52.94
C THR A 208 -18.76 -9.08 -53.33
N HIS A 209 -19.44 -8.04 -52.84
CA HIS A 209 -20.14 -7.09 -53.71
C HIS A 209 -20.26 -5.73 -52.99
N PRO A 210 -19.88 -4.60 -53.62
CA PRO A 210 -20.10 -3.27 -53.06
C PRO A 210 -21.50 -2.76 -53.44
N ASP A 211 -22.11 -1.93 -52.59
CA ASP A 211 -22.77 -0.70 -53.05
C ASP A 211 -23.18 0.27 -51.92
N LEU A 212 -23.15 1.55 -52.27
CA LEU A 212 -23.75 2.74 -51.63
C LEU A 212 -23.07 3.39 -50.40
N VAL A 213 -23.19 4.73 -50.41
CA VAL A 213 -22.47 5.76 -49.64
C VAL A 213 -23.52 6.61 -48.88
N GLU A 214 -23.06 7.62 -48.13
CA GLU A 214 -23.84 8.74 -47.52
C GLU A 214 -24.39 8.46 -46.08
N ASN A 215 -24.41 9.42 -45.13
CA ASN A 215 -23.91 10.81 -45.11
C ASN A 215 -23.79 11.40 -43.68
N LEU A 216 -23.35 12.66 -43.59
CA LEU A 216 -23.62 13.70 -42.55
C LEU A 216 -22.68 13.93 -41.35
N GLU A 217 -22.60 15.22 -40.97
CA GLU A 217 -21.57 15.90 -40.18
C GLU A 217 -22.11 16.52 -38.86
N SER A 218 -21.20 17.25 -38.16
CA SER A 218 -21.47 18.44 -37.30
C SER A 218 -21.83 18.19 -35.82
N LYS A 219 -21.50 19.07 -34.84
CA LYS A 219 -20.68 20.31 -34.83
C LYS A 219 -20.16 20.64 -33.42
N THR A 220 -19.19 21.56 -33.34
CA THR A 220 -18.48 22.07 -32.13
C THR A 220 -19.23 23.18 -31.37
N THR A 221 -18.83 23.50 -30.13
CA THR A 221 -18.42 24.87 -29.68
C THR A 221 -17.86 24.95 -28.25
N THR A 222 -17.02 25.96 -27.99
CA THR A 222 -16.33 26.33 -26.73
C THR A 222 -16.45 27.84 -26.48
N CYS A 223 -16.24 28.34 -25.24
CA CYS A 223 -15.61 29.66 -24.97
C CYS A 223 -15.14 29.87 -23.51
N HIS A 224 -14.32 30.91 -23.29
CA HIS A 224 -13.60 31.33 -22.06
C HIS A 224 -14.40 32.39 -21.22
N THR A 225 -13.99 32.99 -20.09
CA THR A 225 -12.75 33.77 -19.74
C THR A 225 -12.50 34.01 -18.22
N LYS A 226 -11.30 34.53 -17.90
CA LYS A 226 -10.62 34.86 -16.59
C LYS A 226 -10.78 36.38 -16.17
N PRO A 227 -10.00 37.00 -15.21
CA PRO A 227 -9.73 36.76 -13.75
C PRO A 227 -9.68 38.11 -12.91
N LEU A 228 -8.74 38.22 -11.92
CA LEU A 228 -8.22 39.38 -11.12
C LEU A 228 -8.88 39.61 -9.72
N ASP A 229 -8.23 40.02 -8.61
CA ASP A 229 -6.80 40.14 -8.22
C ASP A 229 -6.60 40.32 -6.67
N GLU A 230 -5.37 40.04 -6.20
CA GLU A 230 -4.53 40.48 -5.03
C GLU A 230 -5.02 41.46 -3.90
N VAL A 231 -4.37 41.74 -2.74
CA VAL A 231 -2.99 41.55 -2.19
C VAL A 231 -2.95 41.51 -0.61
N SER A 232 -1.91 40.90 0.00
CA SER A 232 -1.16 41.35 1.24
C SER A 232 -1.83 41.31 2.67
N ASN A 233 -1.15 41.25 3.83
CA ASN A 233 0.25 40.93 4.22
C ASN A 233 0.46 40.73 5.75
N ILE A 234 1.52 39.99 6.12
CA ILE A 234 2.44 40.14 7.30
C ILE A 234 1.99 39.74 8.75
N GLU A 235 2.62 38.64 9.23
CA GLU A 235 3.34 38.37 10.52
C GLU A 235 2.78 38.91 11.88
N SER A 236 2.83 38.20 13.01
CA SER A 236 3.98 37.44 13.53
C SER A 236 3.67 36.50 14.73
N ASN A 237 4.32 35.33 14.71
CA ASN A 237 4.56 34.31 15.75
C ASN A 237 4.25 34.60 17.24
N LYS A 238 3.55 33.64 17.86
CA LYS A 238 4.10 32.85 19.00
C LYS A 238 3.41 31.49 19.08
N ASP A 239 4.21 30.45 18.90
CA ASP A 239 3.82 29.06 18.74
C ASP A 239 3.97 28.31 20.07
N ILE A 240 2.98 27.47 20.40
CA ILE A 240 2.96 26.56 21.56
C ILE A 240 2.26 25.29 21.06
N SER A 241 3.02 24.40 20.44
CA SER A 241 2.51 23.29 19.65
C SER A 241 2.23 22.01 20.48
N CYS A 242 1.22 21.28 19.98
CA CYS A 242 0.93 19.83 20.10
C CYS A 242 0.70 19.17 21.48
N LEU A 243 -0.53 18.66 21.68
CA LEU A 243 -0.86 17.54 22.59
C LEU A 243 -1.85 16.52 21.98
N HIS A 244 -1.44 15.92 20.86
CA HIS A 244 -1.18 14.48 20.75
C HIS A 244 -2.20 13.42 21.28
N THR A 245 -2.78 12.65 20.34
CA THR A 245 -3.63 11.44 20.50
C THR A 245 -2.83 10.15 20.74
N ARG A 246 -2.49 9.92 22.02
CA ARG A 246 -1.50 8.98 22.59
C ARG A 246 -1.56 7.46 22.30
N THR A 247 -2.34 6.97 21.33
CA THR A 247 -2.36 5.53 20.96
C THR A 247 -2.12 5.30 19.46
N SER A 248 -2.73 6.12 18.59
CA SER A 248 -2.27 6.26 17.21
C SER A 248 -0.79 6.64 17.15
N GLU A 249 -0.34 7.40 18.15
CA GLU A 249 0.99 7.99 18.22
C GLU A 249 2.12 7.07 18.62
N ASP A 250 1.88 5.92 19.25
CA ASP A 250 2.97 4.96 19.45
C ASP A 250 3.31 4.19 18.18
N PHE A 251 2.43 4.27 17.17
CA PHE A 251 2.65 3.82 15.80
C PHE A 251 2.90 4.97 14.79
N THR A 252 2.81 6.25 15.19
CA THR A 252 3.20 7.39 14.33
C THR A 252 4.41 8.19 14.82
N HIS A 253 4.79 8.14 16.11
CA HIS A 253 6.01 8.76 16.65
C HIS A 253 7.20 7.81 16.84
N THR A 254 7.00 6.50 16.72
CA THR A 254 8.11 5.54 16.57
C THR A 254 8.77 5.66 15.20
N CYS A 255 7.97 5.93 14.16
CA CYS A 255 8.45 6.46 12.89
C CYS A 255 8.76 7.97 13.00
N LYS A 256 10.02 8.33 13.29
CA LYS A 256 10.56 9.62 12.82
C LYS A 256 10.54 9.61 11.29
N ASN A 257 9.44 10.06 10.69
CA ASN A 257 9.22 10.14 9.24
C ASN A 257 10.11 11.21 8.58
N ASN A 258 11.42 10.92 8.51
CA ASN A 258 12.34 11.58 7.60
C ASN A 258 12.20 10.93 6.21
N ASN A 259 11.24 11.43 5.45
CA ASN A 259 10.98 11.18 4.03
C ASN A 259 10.66 9.74 3.61
N THR A 260 9.70 9.63 2.68
CA THR A 260 9.71 8.55 1.69
C THR A 260 10.93 8.76 0.78
N GLN A 261 11.80 7.77 0.63
CA GLN A 261 12.93 7.87 -0.29
C GLN A 261 12.59 7.16 -1.60
N ASN A 262 12.65 7.90 -2.71
CA ASN A 262 13.14 7.33 -3.96
C ASN A 262 14.61 7.03 -3.69
N LEU A 263 14.98 5.74 -3.60
CA LEU A 263 16.28 5.33 -3.06
C LEU A 263 17.45 5.48 -4.06
N ASN A 264 17.22 6.22 -5.16
CA ASN A 264 18.23 6.68 -6.11
C ASN A 264 19.01 7.85 -5.49
N LEU A 265 19.88 7.53 -4.53
CA LEU A 265 20.66 8.48 -3.76
C LEU A 265 21.77 9.14 -4.58
N THR A 266 21.73 10.46 -4.68
CA THR A 266 22.83 11.27 -5.20
C THR A 266 23.34 12.25 -4.14
N LYS A 267 24.66 12.39 -4.07
CA LYS A 267 25.36 12.92 -2.89
C LYS A 267 25.39 14.45 -2.91
N ASP A 268 24.41 15.08 -2.25
CA ASP A 268 24.52 16.50 -1.91
C ASP A 268 25.65 16.75 -0.90
N SER A 269 26.51 17.71 -1.23
CA SER A 269 27.83 17.87 -0.63
C SER A 269 27.87 18.94 0.47
N LYS A 270 27.14 18.70 1.57
CA LYS A 270 27.27 19.43 2.85
C LYS A 270 26.72 18.55 3.99
N ASN A 271 27.59 17.90 4.77
CA ASN A 271 27.15 17.20 5.98
C ASN A 271 28.24 17.14 7.06
N THR A 272 27.79 17.19 8.32
CA THR A 272 28.62 17.15 9.52
C THR A 272 29.02 15.72 9.89
N GLN A 273 30.05 15.58 10.73
CA GLN A 273 30.73 14.30 11.02
C GLN A 273 29.83 13.23 11.68
N GLN A 274 28.71 13.64 12.28
CA GLN A 274 27.73 12.75 12.89
C GLN A 274 26.67 12.28 11.87
N ASP A 275 26.27 13.15 10.94
CA ASP A 275 25.39 12.81 9.82
C ASP A 275 26.06 11.81 8.86
N SER A 276 27.38 11.93 8.65
CA SER A 276 28.12 10.99 7.79
C SER A 276 28.06 9.54 8.26
N ILE A 277 28.09 9.29 9.58
CA ILE A 277 28.05 7.92 10.14
C ILE A 277 26.66 7.32 9.94
N GLN A 278 25.59 8.07 10.25
CA GLN A 278 24.21 7.62 10.10
C GLN A 278 23.81 7.46 8.62
N THR A 279 24.31 8.33 7.74
CA THR A 279 24.14 8.18 6.28
C THR A 279 24.83 6.90 5.78
N GLN A 280 26.06 6.64 6.22
CA GLN A 280 26.83 5.48 5.79
C GLN A 280 26.29 4.15 6.35
N SER A 281 25.70 4.16 7.56
CA SER A 281 25.03 2.96 8.08
C SER A 281 23.79 2.59 7.27
N ASN A 282 23.00 3.57 6.84
CA ASN A 282 21.77 3.38 6.08
C ASN A 282 22.05 2.92 4.64
N LEU A 283 23.10 3.47 4.01
CA LEU A 283 23.57 3.03 2.70
C LEU A 283 23.86 1.51 2.67
N THR A 284 24.57 0.97 3.66
CA THR A 284 24.86 -0.48 3.67
C THR A 284 23.61 -1.34 3.87
N LEU A 285 22.61 -0.87 4.61
CA LEU A 285 21.36 -1.62 4.82
C LEU A 285 20.57 -1.71 3.50
N TYR A 286 20.61 -0.64 2.71
CA TYR A 286 20.03 -0.59 1.38
C TYR A 286 20.79 -1.47 0.38
N GLU A 287 22.13 -1.45 0.42
CA GLU A 287 22.99 -2.34 -0.38
C GLU A 287 22.71 -3.82 -0.08
N ASN A 288 22.67 -4.21 1.19
CA ASN A 288 22.33 -5.58 1.64
C ASN A 288 20.96 -6.05 1.12
N LEU A 289 19.95 -5.17 1.19
CA LEU A 289 18.61 -5.43 0.64
C LEU A 289 18.69 -5.68 -0.87
N ILE A 290 19.31 -4.77 -1.62
CA ILE A 290 19.44 -4.88 -3.07
C ILE A 290 20.13 -6.19 -3.46
N GLU A 291 21.23 -6.55 -2.79
CA GLU A 291 22.01 -7.75 -3.10
C GLU A 291 21.19 -9.03 -2.88
N SER A 292 20.40 -9.09 -1.81
CA SER A 292 19.49 -10.21 -1.52
C SER A 292 18.48 -10.49 -2.66
N PHE A 293 18.00 -9.45 -3.34
CA PHE A 293 17.10 -9.58 -4.50
C PHE A 293 17.87 -9.80 -5.83
N CYS A 294 19.06 -9.20 -5.99
CA CYS A 294 19.92 -9.42 -7.15
C CYS A 294 20.32 -10.89 -7.30
N ASP A 295 20.83 -11.48 -6.23
CA ASP A 295 21.42 -12.82 -6.23
C ASP A 295 20.37 -13.91 -6.44
N SER A 296 19.13 -13.64 -6.02
CA SER A 296 17.98 -14.55 -6.17
C SER A 296 17.25 -14.42 -7.51
N LYS A 297 17.58 -13.43 -8.35
CA LYS A 297 16.82 -13.04 -9.57
C LYS A 297 15.32 -12.84 -9.31
N PHE A 298 14.96 -12.51 -8.07
CA PHE A 298 13.60 -12.31 -7.62
C PHE A 298 13.32 -10.81 -7.59
N LEU A 299 12.15 -10.42 -8.10
CA LEU A 299 11.69 -9.04 -8.10
C LEU A 299 10.47 -8.92 -7.18
N PRO A 300 10.38 -7.86 -6.36
CA PRO A 300 9.24 -7.62 -5.49
C PRO A 300 8.00 -7.21 -6.32
N GLN A 301 6.99 -6.62 -5.68
CA GLN A 301 5.86 -6.04 -6.39
C GLN A 301 6.38 -5.02 -7.44
N THR A 302 6.17 -5.31 -8.71
CA THR A 302 6.73 -4.53 -9.83
C THR A 302 5.62 -3.81 -10.57
N ASN A 303 5.78 -2.51 -10.83
CA ASN A 303 4.85 -1.70 -11.62
C ASN A 303 5.51 -1.24 -12.92
N ILE A 304 4.84 -1.38 -14.05
CA ILE A 304 5.35 -0.95 -15.36
C ILE A 304 4.34 0.01 -15.96
N TYR A 305 4.74 1.27 -16.12
CA TYR A 305 3.94 2.33 -16.72
C TYR A 305 4.46 2.57 -18.15
N GLY A 306 3.66 2.12 -19.12
CA GLY A 306 4.04 1.97 -20.53
C GLY A 306 4.87 0.70 -20.77
N LEU A 307 4.52 -0.07 -21.80
CA LEU A 307 5.31 -1.18 -22.34
C LEU A 307 6.18 -0.75 -23.52
N MET A 308 5.69 0.16 -24.36
CA MET A 308 6.26 0.44 -25.69
C MET A 308 6.40 -0.85 -26.51
N GLY A 309 7.62 -1.36 -26.71
CA GLY A 309 7.83 -2.68 -27.33
C GLY A 309 7.97 -3.84 -26.34
N GLY A 310 8.17 -3.57 -25.05
CA GLY A 310 8.22 -4.59 -24.01
C GLY A 310 9.41 -5.56 -24.05
N MET A 311 10.38 -5.38 -24.96
CA MET A 311 11.48 -6.34 -25.16
C MET A 311 12.30 -6.60 -23.88
N PHE A 312 12.41 -5.62 -23.00
CA PHE A 312 13.09 -5.76 -21.71
C PHE A 312 12.45 -6.84 -20.80
N LEU A 313 11.12 -7.04 -20.87
CA LEU A 313 10.45 -8.12 -20.15
C LEU A 313 10.88 -9.48 -20.70
N GLN A 314 10.91 -9.64 -22.01
CA GLN A 314 11.39 -10.88 -22.65
C GLN A 314 12.83 -11.19 -22.24
N GLU A 315 13.71 -10.18 -22.26
CA GLU A 315 15.11 -10.29 -21.79
C GLU A 315 15.22 -10.68 -20.30
N LEU A 316 14.31 -10.23 -19.45
CA LEU A 316 14.24 -10.65 -18.03
C LEU A 316 13.73 -12.10 -17.90
N LEU A 317 12.72 -12.49 -18.67
CA LEU A 317 12.22 -13.87 -18.72
C LEU A 317 13.28 -14.85 -19.25
N GLU A 318 14.11 -14.46 -20.22
CA GLU A 318 15.22 -15.25 -20.74
C GLU A 318 16.40 -15.36 -19.76
N LYS A 319 16.49 -14.44 -18.80
CA LYS A 319 17.42 -14.50 -17.66
C LYS A 319 16.81 -15.21 -16.44
N ASP A 320 15.63 -15.82 -16.57
CA ASP A 320 14.86 -16.51 -15.53
C ASP A 320 14.41 -15.65 -14.33
N TYR A 321 14.29 -14.32 -14.50
CA TYR A 321 13.78 -13.46 -13.42
C TYR A 321 12.34 -13.82 -13.05
N GLN A 322 12.07 -13.89 -11.74
CA GLN A 322 10.75 -14.17 -11.19
C GLN A 322 10.16 -12.90 -10.57
N PHE A 323 8.91 -12.58 -10.90
CA PHE A 323 8.17 -11.46 -10.31
C PHE A 323 7.25 -11.98 -9.21
N TYR A 324 7.36 -11.43 -8.00
CA TYR A 324 6.43 -11.79 -6.92
C TYR A 324 4.98 -11.39 -7.26
N SER A 325 4.83 -10.16 -7.74
CA SER A 325 3.58 -9.59 -8.24
C SER A 325 3.92 -8.56 -9.32
N LEU A 326 3.16 -8.53 -10.41
CA LEU A 326 3.41 -7.65 -11.56
C LEU A 326 2.14 -6.88 -11.92
N MET A 327 2.24 -5.56 -11.95
CA MET A 327 1.22 -4.67 -12.50
C MET A 327 1.78 -3.98 -13.75
N ILE A 328 1.02 -4.01 -14.84
CA ILE A 328 1.35 -3.32 -16.09
C ILE A 328 0.21 -2.37 -16.41
N TYR A 329 0.51 -1.10 -16.64
CA TYR A 329 -0.41 -0.14 -17.26
C TYR A 329 0.13 0.26 -18.64
N GLU A 330 -0.66 0.03 -19.68
CA GLU A 330 -0.38 0.50 -21.04
C GLU A 330 -1.60 1.26 -21.56
N GLU A 331 -1.47 2.58 -21.66
CA GLU A 331 -2.56 3.48 -22.04
C GLU A 331 -3.00 3.30 -23.49
N HIS A 332 -2.06 2.92 -24.38
CA HIS A 332 -2.33 2.74 -25.79
C HIS A 332 -2.40 1.26 -26.17
N ILE A 333 -3.59 0.79 -26.54
CA ILE A 333 -3.79 -0.59 -27.06
C ILE A 333 -2.89 -0.91 -28.26
N ASP A 334 -2.47 0.11 -29.01
CA ASP A 334 -1.53 -0.03 -30.11
C ASP A 334 -0.11 -0.39 -29.66
N LEU A 335 0.39 0.21 -28.58
CA LEU A 335 1.66 -0.18 -27.97
C LEU A 335 1.56 -1.58 -27.35
N PHE A 336 0.43 -1.91 -26.70
CA PHE A 336 0.17 -3.28 -26.23
C PHE A 336 0.12 -4.30 -27.39
N ARG A 337 -0.33 -3.90 -28.59
CA ARG A 337 -0.26 -4.75 -29.80
C ARG A 337 1.18 -4.96 -30.25
N ILE A 338 2.04 -3.93 -30.15
CA ILE A 338 3.47 -4.03 -30.51
C ILE A 338 4.20 -5.00 -29.58
N SER A 339 3.92 -4.99 -28.26
CA SER A 339 4.55 -5.91 -27.32
C SER A 339 4.22 -7.39 -27.59
N LEU A 340 3.12 -7.70 -28.29
CA LEU A 340 2.80 -9.06 -28.73
C LEU A 340 3.81 -9.65 -29.73
N TYR A 341 4.60 -8.84 -30.43
CA TYR A 341 5.66 -9.35 -31.30
C TYR A 341 6.89 -9.85 -30.50
N PHE A 342 7.07 -9.37 -29.27
CA PHE A 342 8.32 -9.52 -28.53
C PHE A 342 8.21 -10.34 -27.24
N ILE A 343 7.17 -10.15 -26.44
CA ILE A 343 6.99 -10.84 -25.15
C ILE A 343 6.30 -12.19 -25.38
N ASP A 344 6.84 -13.29 -24.84
CA ASP A 344 6.06 -14.52 -24.66
C ASP A 344 5.14 -14.36 -23.42
N TYR A 345 3.86 -14.05 -23.63
CA TYR A 345 2.95 -13.78 -22.51
C TYR A 345 2.61 -15.04 -21.71
N ASP A 346 2.53 -16.22 -22.33
CA ASP A 346 2.34 -17.48 -21.60
C ASP A 346 3.55 -17.77 -20.69
N LYS A 347 4.77 -17.49 -21.16
CA LYS A 347 5.97 -17.51 -20.31
C LYS A 347 5.91 -16.43 -19.21
N LEU A 348 5.49 -15.20 -19.50
CA LEU A 348 5.35 -14.12 -18.52
C LEU A 348 4.44 -14.52 -17.36
N PHE A 349 3.23 -15.03 -17.64
CA PHE A 349 2.30 -15.47 -16.60
C PHE A 349 2.84 -16.63 -15.74
N LYS A 350 3.79 -17.43 -16.26
CA LYS A 350 4.48 -18.49 -15.50
C LYS A 350 5.64 -17.99 -14.64
N HIS A 351 6.18 -16.80 -14.92
CA HIS A 351 7.26 -16.16 -14.15
C HIS A 351 6.73 -15.12 -13.14
N VAL A 352 5.41 -14.99 -13.02
CA VAL A 352 4.75 -14.15 -12.00
C VAL A 352 4.10 -15.08 -10.98
N GLY A 353 4.11 -14.68 -9.69
CA GLY A 353 3.38 -15.38 -8.64
C GLY A 353 1.91 -15.66 -9.03
N LYS A 354 1.38 -16.80 -8.57
CA LYS A 354 0.01 -17.25 -8.89
C LYS A 354 -1.01 -16.14 -8.59
N GLN A 355 -1.90 -15.87 -9.53
CA GLN A 355 -2.92 -14.79 -9.44
C GLN A 355 -2.35 -13.39 -9.14
N SER A 356 -1.06 -13.15 -9.42
CA SER A 356 -0.35 -11.92 -9.04
C SER A 356 0.09 -11.07 -10.24
N CYS A 357 -0.46 -11.32 -11.44
CA CYS A 357 -0.23 -10.53 -12.64
C CYS A 357 -1.51 -9.75 -12.99
N PHE A 358 -1.43 -8.42 -13.05
CA PHE A 358 -2.55 -7.55 -13.41
C PHE A 358 -2.13 -6.60 -14.56
N ILE A 359 -2.86 -6.68 -15.68
CA ILE A 359 -2.59 -5.90 -16.88
C ILE A 359 -3.78 -4.98 -17.13
N ILE A 360 -3.54 -3.68 -17.08
CA ILE A 360 -4.49 -2.60 -17.31
C ILE A 360 -4.18 -2.02 -18.69
N ILE A 361 -5.16 -1.99 -19.59
CA ILE A 361 -5.01 -1.45 -20.95
C ILE A 361 -6.01 -0.31 -21.11
N LYS A 362 -5.50 0.88 -21.43
CA LYS A 362 -6.25 2.14 -21.58
C LYS A 362 -6.95 2.61 -20.31
N ASP A 363 -8.08 2.00 -19.95
CA ASP A 363 -9.01 2.47 -18.93
C ASP A 363 -8.63 1.92 -17.54
N ILE A 364 -8.45 2.79 -16.55
CA ILE A 364 -8.05 2.43 -15.18
C ILE A 364 -9.29 2.12 -14.32
N SER A 365 -9.28 1.01 -13.58
CA SER A 365 -10.19 0.78 -12.45
C SER A 365 -9.40 0.80 -11.15
N PHE A 366 -9.59 1.87 -10.37
CA PHE A 366 -8.94 2.05 -9.07
C PHE A 366 -9.38 1.00 -8.05
N GLU A 367 -10.60 0.45 -8.17
CA GLU A 367 -11.09 -0.64 -7.32
C GLU A 367 -10.30 -1.93 -7.55
N LEU A 368 -9.97 -2.26 -8.81
CA LEU A 368 -9.16 -3.43 -9.13
C LEU A 368 -7.68 -3.23 -8.75
N VAL A 369 -7.16 -2.00 -8.88
CA VAL A 369 -5.83 -1.64 -8.38
C VAL A 369 -5.76 -1.80 -6.87
N SER A 370 -6.75 -1.30 -6.13
CA SER A 370 -6.88 -1.49 -4.68
C SER A 370 -6.95 -2.98 -4.32
N ALA A 371 -7.83 -3.74 -4.98
CA ALA A 371 -7.95 -5.19 -4.74
C ALA A 371 -6.63 -5.95 -4.97
N PHE A 372 -5.84 -5.58 -5.99
CA PHE A 372 -4.52 -6.15 -6.25
C PHE A 372 -3.51 -5.83 -5.12
N LEU A 373 -3.53 -4.62 -4.57
CA LEU A 373 -2.69 -4.23 -3.44
C LEU A 373 -3.11 -4.93 -2.14
N HIS A 374 -4.42 -5.14 -1.94
CA HIS A 374 -4.99 -5.84 -0.78
C HIS A 374 -4.78 -7.36 -0.80
N ALA A 375 -4.80 -8.01 -1.98
CA ALA A 375 -4.67 -9.46 -2.12
C ALA A 375 -3.38 -10.03 -1.49
N LYS A 376 -2.32 -9.21 -1.46
CA LYS A 376 -1.06 -9.52 -0.75
C LYS A 376 -0.68 -8.39 0.20
N LYS A 377 -1.56 -8.14 1.17
CA LYS A 377 -1.58 -6.94 2.03
C LYS A 377 -0.20 -6.52 2.54
N LEU A 378 0.62 -7.44 3.08
CA LEU A 378 1.96 -7.10 3.57
C LEU A 378 2.98 -6.95 2.44
N THR A 379 3.13 -7.96 1.59
CA THR A 379 4.26 -8.10 0.67
C THR A 379 4.17 -7.19 -0.56
N ASN A 380 2.97 -6.87 -1.07
CA ASN A 380 2.80 -5.87 -2.14
C ASN A 380 3.06 -4.42 -1.67
N ASN A 381 3.03 -4.19 -0.36
CA ASN A 381 3.10 -2.87 0.28
C ASN A 381 4.35 -2.71 1.18
N PHE A 382 5.27 -3.67 1.11
CA PHE A 382 6.56 -3.63 1.80
C PHE A 382 7.64 -2.94 0.95
N LEU A 383 7.88 -3.49 -0.24
CA LEU A 383 8.86 -3.01 -1.21
C LEU A 383 8.26 -3.15 -2.61
N SER A 384 8.47 -2.16 -3.47
CA SER A 384 8.07 -2.24 -4.87
C SER A 384 9.03 -1.55 -5.81
N LEU A 385 9.28 -2.19 -6.94
CA LEU A 385 10.06 -1.65 -8.05
C LEU A 385 9.09 -1.02 -9.08
N SER A 386 9.49 0.03 -9.78
CA SER A 386 8.71 0.51 -10.92
C SER A 386 9.53 1.08 -12.06
N LEU A 387 9.01 0.95 -13.28
CA LEU A 387 9.59 1.50 -14.50
C LEU A 387 8.55 2.35 -15.22
N THR A 388 8.97 3.51 -15.72
CA THR A 388 8.11 4.47 -16.42
C THR A 388 8.72 4.80 -17.78
N HIS A 389 8.13 4.31 -18.87
CA HIS A 389 8.61 4.58 -20.23
C HIS A 389 8.12 5.93 -20.78
N TYR A 390 6.95 6.38 -20.32
CA TYR A 390 6.35 7.65 -20.66
C TYR A 390 5.45 8.13 -19.52
N THR A 391 5.15 9.42 -19.49
CA THR A 391 4.28 10.05 -18.49
C THR A 391 3.11 10.72 -19.20
N THR A 392 1.91 10.51 -18.64
CA THR A 392 0.64 11.14 -19.01
C THR A 392 -0.12 11.47 -17.72
N ASP A 393 -1.21 12.23 -17.82
CA ASP A 393 -2.08 12.48 -16.67
C ASP A 393 -2.60 11.17 -16.06
N ASN A 394 -2.92 10.15 -16.88
CA ASN A 394 -3.37 8.85 -16.40
C ASN A 394 -2.25 8.07 -15.67
N VAL A 395 -1.01 8.11 -16.15
CA VAL A 395 0.14 7.53 -15.44
C VAL A 395 0.37 8.25 -14.10
N ALA A 396 0.28 9.58 -14.08
CA ALA A 396 0.45 10.38 -12.86
C ALA A 396 -0.66 10.08 -11.83
N LEU A 397 -1.93 10.05 -12.27
CA LEU A 397 -3.10 9.68 -11.46
C LEU A 397 -2.98 8.26 -10.89
N LEU A 398 -2.53 7.29 -11.68
CA LEU A 398 -2.34 5.92 -11.21
C LEU A 398 -1.19 5.81 -10.18
N LYS A 399 -0.06 6.47 -10.42
CA LYS A 399 1.05 6.52 -9.46
C LYS A 399 0.63 7.16 -8.14
N ASP A 400 -0.07 8.30 -8.19
CA ASP A 400 -0.58 9.02 -7.02
C ASP A 400 -1.61 8.20 -6.24
N PHE A 401 -2.56 7.55 -6.94
CA PHE A 401 -3.51 6.63 -6.30
C PHE A 401 -2.79 5.49 -5.60
N ILE A 402 -1.87 4.78 -6.28
CA ILE A 402 -1.11 3.67 -5.70
C ILE A 402 -0.34 4.15 -4.46
N TYR A 403 0.35 5.29 -4.53
CA TYR A 403 1.07 5.86 -3.39
C TYR A 403 0.17 6.09 -2.16
N LYS A 404 -0.99 6.71 -2.35
CA LYS A 404 -1.97 7.00 -1.28
C LYS A 404 -2.59 5.72 -0.71
N GLU A 405 -2.95 4.79 -1.58
CA GLU A 405 -3.55 3.51 -1.21
C GLU A 405 -2.56 2.64 -0.41
N LYS A 406 -1.32 2.49 -0.91
CA LYS A 406 -0.26 1.76 -0.21
C LYS A 406 -0.01 2.28 1.21
N LYS A 407 -0.07 3.60 1.41
CA LYS A 407 0.05 4.24 2.73
C LYS A 407 -1.10 3.85 3.67
N ALA A 408 -2.35 3.90 3.21
CA ALA A 408 -3.51 3.56 4.06
C ALA A 408 -3.61 2.05 4.38
N ILE A 409 -3.24 1.16 3.47
CA ILE A 409 -3.28 -0.30 3.68
C ILE A 409 -2.39 -0.74 4.87
N MET A 410 -1.30 -0.01 5.14
CA MET A 410 -0.37 -0.22 6.27
C MET A 410 -0.86 0.35 7.60
N ARG A 411 -2.08 0.89 7.68
CA ARG A 411 -2.72 1.35 8.92
C ARG A 411 -3.86 0.43 9.37
N GLY A 412 -4.36 0.70 10.58
CA GLY A 412 -5.52 0.01 11.16
C GLY A 412 -5.25 -1.35 11.82
N TRP A 413 -3.99 -1.72 12.06
CA TRP A 413 -3.65 -3.00 12.70
C TRP A 413 -3.62 -2.85 14.23
N GLY A 414 -4.77 -3.07 14.88
CA GLY A 414 -4.89 -3.05 16.35
C GLY A 414 -4.04 -4.15 16.99
N SER A 415 -3.23 -3.80 17.99
CA SER A 415 -2.41 -4.80 18.71
C SER A 415 -3.26 -5.67 19.63
N PHE A 416 -2.73 -6.83 20.02
CA PHE A 416 -3.29 -7.71 21.03
C PHE A 416 -3.62 -6.98 22.33
N GLU A 417 -2.77 -6.06 22.79
CA GLU A 417 -3.00 -5.29 24.01
C GLU A 417 -4.19 -4.33 23.87
N ASP A 418 -4.30 -3.62 22.74
CA ASP A 418 -5.39 -2.69 22.44
C ASP A 418 -6.73 -3.43 22.25
N GLU A 419 -6.71 -4.56 21.53
CA GLU A 419 -7.87 -5.43 21.40
C GLU A 419 -8.28 -6.10 22.72
N LEU A 420 -7.33 -6.49 23.57
CA LEU A 420 -7.62 -7.03 24.91
C LEU A 420 -8.25 -5.98 25.84
N ILE A 421 -7.85 -4.71 25.75
CA ILE A 421 -8.54 -3.61 26.45
C ILE A 421 -9.98 -3.49 25.92
N GLY A 422 -10.16 -3.47 24.60
CA GLY A 422 -11.49 -3.41 23.98
C GLY A 422 -12.40 -4.58 24.36
N LEU A 423 -11.85 -5.80 24.46
CA LEU A 423 -12.58 -6.99 24.90
C LEU A 423 -13.02 -6.89 26.35
N LYS A 424 -12.15 -6.42 27.25
CA LYS A 424 -12.50 -6.21 28.67
C LYS A 424 -13.60 -5.17 28.82
N ASN A 425 -13.50 -4.06 28.11
CA ASN A 425 -14.54 -3.03 28.07
C ASN A 425 -15.85 -3.59 27.52
N ALA A 426 -15.80 -4.40 26.46
CA ALA A 426 -16.99 -5.04 25.88
C ALA A 426 -17.68 -6.01 26.85
N CYS A 427 -16.94 -6.82 27.60
CA CYS A 427 -17.52 -7.72 28.60
C CYS A 427 -18.30 -6.96 29.69
N LEU A 428 -17.84 -5.76 30.08
CA LEU A 428 -18.52 -4.90 31.06
C LEU A 428 -19.70 -4.14 30.42
N ASN A 429 -19.46 -3.47 29.29
CA ASN A 429 -20.45 -2.66 28.58
C ASN A 429 -21.63 -3.47 28.03
N LEU A 430 -21.43 -4.75 27.67
CA LEU A 430 -22.47 -5.64 27.12
C LEU A 430 -23.11 -6.56 28.18
N ALA A 431 -22.77 -6.41 29.46
CA ALA A 431 -23.34 -7.21 30.55
C ALA A 431 -24.84 -6.93 30.74
N ASP A 432 -25.25 -5.67 30.58
CA ASP A 432 -26.64 -5.21 30.46
C ASP A 432 -26.66 -3.93 29.61
N SER A 433 -27.24 -3.99 28.41
CA SER A 433 -27.20 -2.88 27.44
C SER A 433 -28.39 -2.92 26.48
N LYS A 434 -28.64 -1.81 25.77
CA LYS A 434 -29.48 -1.79 24.57
C LYS A 434 -28.57 -1.78 23.35
N LEU A 435 -28.53 -2.87 22.59
CA LEU A 435 -27.63 -3.04 21.44
C LEU A 435 -28.38 -2.80 20.13
N LEU A 436 -27.72 -2.17 19.15
CA LEU A 436 -28.24 -1.99 17.80
C LEU A 436 -28.70 -3.34 17.22
N SER A 437 -29.97 -3.41 16.83
CA SER A 437 -30.62 -4.65 16.41
C SER A 437 -30.11 -5.19 15.07
N MET A 438 -30.29 -6.50 14.84
CA MET A 438 -29.96 -7.17 13.57
C MET A 438 -30.65 -6.59 12.32
N ARG A 439 -31.83 -5.98 12.50
CA ARG A 439 -32.72 -5.56 11.41
C ARG A 439 -33.23 -4.15 11.69
N PRO A 440 -32.31 -3.16 11.69
CA PRO A 440 -32.70 -1.80 11.94
C PRO A 440 -33.60 -1.30 10.80
N LYS A 441 -34.51 -0.39 11.16
CA LYS A 441 -35.38 0.33 10.25
C LYS A 441 -34.90 1.76 10.14
N ARG A 442 -34.92 2.28 8.91
CA ARG A 442 -34.66 3.71 8.68
C ARG A 442 -35.77 4.56 9.32
N VAL A 443 -35.38 5.66 9.94
CA VAL A 443 -36.28 6.74 10.37
C VAL A 443 -36.60 7.64 9.17
N ASN A 444 -37.74 8.32 9.22
CA ASN A 444 -38.16 9.25 8.15
C ASN A 444 -37.63 10.67 8.42
N ALA A 445 -36.32 10.76 8.67
CA ALA A 445 -35.62 12.00 9.00
C ALA A 445 -34.20 12.01 8.39
N PRO A 446 -33.70 13.17 7.95
CA PRO A 446 -32.27 13.37 7.73
C PRO A 446 -31.50 13.24 9.04
N ILE A 447 -30.30 12.68 8.97
CA ILE A 447 -29.38 12.59 10.11
C ILE A 447 -28.12 13.40 9.80
N CYS A 448 -27.87 14.42 10.62
CA CYS A 448 -26.66 15.23 10.55
C CYS A 448 -25.58 14.63 11.45
N VAL A 449 -24.45 14.25 10.86
CA VAL A 449 -23.26 13.78 11.56
C VAL A 449 -22.28 14.94 11.74
N ILE A 450 -21.90 15.20 12.99
CA ILE A 450 -21.15 16.39 13.37
C ILE A 450 -19.80 15.97 13.97
N GLY A 451 -18.73 16.18 13.20
CA GLY A 451 -17.35 15.99 13.64
C GLY A 451 -16.69 17.30 14.07
N ASN A 452 -15.55 17.19 14.75
CA ASN A 452 -14.77 18.33 15.25
C ASN A 452 -13.66 18.80 14.28
N GLY A 453 -13.81 18.57 12.98
CA GLY A 453 -12.95 19.16 11.96
C GLY A 453 -13.12 20.67 11.89
N ALA A 454 -12.09 21.40 11.44
CA ALA A 454 -12.11 22.86 11.38
C ALA A 454 -13.25 23.45 10.53
N SER A 455 -13.81 22.71 9.58
CA SER A 455 -15.00 23.17 8.83
C SER A 455 -16.30 23.20 9.64
N LEU A 456 -16.33 22.66 10.87
CA LEU A 456 -17.49 22.80 11.77
C LEU A 456 -17.79 24.27 12.08
N ASP A 457 -16.77 25.11 12.24
CA ASP A 457 -16.92 26.57 12.44
C ASP A 457 -17.81 27.20 11.35
N LEU A 458 -17.72 26.69 10.11
CA LEU A 458 -18.46 27.16 8.93
C LEU A 458 -19.85 26.51 8.80
N CYS A 459 -20.20 25.55 9.65
CA CYS A 459 -21.49 24.85 9.65
C CYS A 459 -22.42 25.31 10.80
N ILE A 460 -21.95 26.17 11.71
CA ILE A 460 -22.68 26.51 12.94
C ILE A 460 -24.04 27.17 12.67
N ASP A 461 -24.14 28.06 11.68
CA ASP A 461 -25.39 28.78 11.42
C ASP A 461 -26.42 27.92 10.67
N PHE A 462 -25.99 27.08 9.70
CA PHE A 462 -26.78 25.97 9.17
C PHE A 462 -27.35 25.08 10.30
N LEU A 463 -26.51 24.65 11.25
CA LEU A 463 -26.95 23.80 12.36
C LEU A 463 -27.99 24.49 13.24
N LYS A 464 -27.85 25.79 13.53
CA LYS A 464 -28.86 26.56 14.28
C LYS A 464 -30.18 26.70 13.52
N ALA A 465 -30.12 26.91 12.20
CA ALA A 465 -31.30 27.09 11.36
C ALA A 465 -32.10 25.80 11.19
N TYR A 466 -31.42 24.65 11.04
CA TYR A 466 -32.05 23.39 10.65
C TYR A 466 -32.11 22.31 11.73
N LYS A 467 -31.61 22.53 12.95
CA LYS A 467 -31.61 21.53 14.05
C LYS A 467 -32.95 20.83 14.29
N ASP A 468 -34.08 21.48 14.04
CA ASP A 468 -35.42 20.93 14.28
C ASP A 468 -35.99 20.17 13.07
N SER A 469 -35.25 20.14 11.94
CA SER A 469 -35.56 19.42 10.69
C SER A 469 -34.73 18.15 10.48
N MET A 470 -33.89 17.76 11.46
CA MET A 470 -32.97 16.63 11.37
C MET A 470 -32.58 16.10 12.76
N ILE A 471 -32.10 14.85 12.83
CA ILE A 471 -31.48 14.28 14.04
C ILE A 471 -29.99 14.61 14.04
N LEU A 472 -29.47 15.12 15.16
CA LEU A 472 -28.09 15.56 15.33
C LEU A 472 -27.27 14.51 16.09
N LEU A 473 -26.27 13.94 15.40
CA LEU A 473 -25.29 13.02 15.97
C LEU A 473 -23.96 13.75 16.18
N SER A 474 -23.67 14.12 17.42
CA SER A 474 -22.38 14.70 17.81
C SER A 474 -21.34 13.58 17.96
N CYS A 475 -20.16 13.73 17.37
CA CYS A 475 -19.11 12.72 17.38
C CYS A 475 -17.87 13.20 18.14
N GLY A 476 -17.57 12.57 19.28
CA GLY A 476 -16.40 12.89 20.09
C GLY A 476 -16.37 14.33 20.59
N THR A 477 -15.20 14.96 20.46
CA THR A 477 -14.92 16.33 20.94
C THR A 477 -15.75 17.44 20.27
N ALA A 478 -16.58 17.13 19.27
CA ALA A 478 -17.53 18.09 18.68
C ALA A 478 -18.56 18.60 19.71
N LEU A 479 -18.88 17.79 20.72
CA LEU A 479 -19.84 18.12 21.77
C LEU A 479 -19.55 19.48 22.44
N LYS A 480 -18.29 19.73 22.80
CA LYS A 480 -17.89 20.97 23.48
C LYS A 480 -18.12 22.21 22.60
N VAL A 481 -17.89 22.10 21.29
CA VAL A 481 -18.09 23.18 20.31
C VAL A 481 -19.58 23.46 20.12
N LEU A 482 -20.40 22.42 19.98
CA LEU A 482 -21.86 22.54 19.89
C LEU A 482 -22.44 23.22 21.13
N ARG A 483 -22.04 22.76 22.32
CA ARG A 483 -22.51 23.31 23.61
C ARG A 483 -22.08 24.77 23.79
N HIS A 484 -20.86 25.14 23.37
CA HIS A 484 -20.41 26.53 23.33
C HIS A 484 -21.30 27.42 22.46
N HIS A 485 -21.77 26.94 21.31
CA HIS A 485 -22.68 27.67 20.42
C HIS A 485 -24.18 27.53 20.77
N GLY A 486 -24.53 26.95 21.92
CA GLY A 486 -25.92 26.78 22.36
C GLY A 486 -26.70 25.71 21.60
N ILE A 487 -26.01 24.78 20.93
CA ILE A 487 -26.60 23.65 20.21
C ILE A 487 -26.51 22.41 21.12
N THR A 488 -27.66 21.78 21.38
CA THR A 488 -27.73 20.48 22.04
C THR A 488 -27.96 19.41 20.96
N PRO A 489 -27.04 18.45 20.79
CA PRO A 489 -27.26 17.31 19.89
C PRO A 489 -28.27 16.32 20.50
N ASP A 490 -28.88 15.49 19.65
CA ASP A 490 -29.87 14.50 20.09
C ASP A 490 -29.20 13.23 20.62
N PHE A 491 -27.99 12.93 20.13
CA PHE A 491 -27.13 11.88 20.65
C PHE A 491 -25.66 12.30 20.61
N GLN A 492 -24.89 11.86 21.61
CA GLN A 492 -23.43 11.83 21.56
C GLN A 492 -22.96 10.46 21.08
N ILE A 493 -21.90 10.40 20.28
CA ILE A 493 -21.29 9.15 19.81
C ILE A 493 -19.86 9.06 20.34
N GLU A 494 -19.48 7.88 20.85
CA GLU A 494 -18.12 7.55 21.25
C GLU A 494 -17.67 6.15 20.81
N ILE A 495 -16.36 6.00 20.55
CA ILE A 495 -15.72 4.71 20.24
C ILE A 495 -14.41 4.46 20.99
N GLU A 496 -13.91 5.45 21.73
CA GLU A 496 -12.54 5.45 22.25
C GLU A 496 -12.42 4.62 23.53
N ARG A 497 -11.40 3.76 23.60
CA ARG A 497 -11.15 2.84 24.71
C ARG A 497 -10.16 3.38 25.77
N VAL A 498 -10.07 4.71 25.88
CA VAL A 498 -9.05 5.44 26.66
C VAL A 498 -9.64 6.06 27.95
N PRO A 499 -8.99 5.94 29.12
CA PRO A 499 -9.55 6.40 30.39
C PRO A 499 -9.87 7.90 30.50
N TYR A 500 -9.18 8.76 29.73
CA TYR A 500 -9.41 10.21 29.77
C TYR A 500 -10.70 10.64 29.06
N LEU A 501 -11.38 9.74 28.34
CA LEU A 501 -12.64 10.04 27.65
C LEU A 501 -13.73 10.52 28.63
N ALA A 502 -13.77 9.96 29.83
CA ALA A 502 -14.71 10.39 30.87
C ALA A 502 -14.53 11.87 31.24
N GLU A 503 -13.28 12.34 31.35
CA GLU A 503 -12.96 13.75 31.65
C GLU A 503 -13.40 14.68 30.50
N VAL A 504 -13.16 14.26 29.25
CA VAL A 504 -13.59 14.99 28.04
C VAL A 504 -15.11 15.17 28.00
N LEU A 505 -15.88 14.11 28.28
CA LEU A 505 -17.35 14.17 28.30
C LEU A 505 -17.91 14.99 29.47
N GLN A 506 -17.25 14.96 30.63
CA GLN A 506 -17.60 15.81 31.77
C GLN A 506 -17.36 17.29 31.45
N GLU A 507 -16.20 17.65 30.91
CA GLU A 507 -15.88 19.04 30.55
C GLU A 507 -16.77 19.57 29.41
N ALA A 508 -17.12 18.71 28.44
CA ALA A 508 -18.06 19.02 27.38
C ALA A 508 -19.52 19.12 27.86
N ASN A 509 -19.82 18.79 29.13
CA ASN A 509 -21.14 18.82 29.74
C ASN A 509 -22.17 17.98 28.97
N LEU A 510 -21.93 16.65 28.93
CA LEU A 510 -22.84 15.63 28.38
C LEU A 510 -24.27 15.76 28.93
N GLY A 511 -24.42 15.91 30.26
CA GLY A 511 -25.73 16.02 30.92
C GLY A 511 -26.67 14.86 30.56
N ASP A 512 -27.90 15.18 30.17
CA ASP A 512 -28.93 14.21 29.79
C ASP A 512 -28.90 13.79 28.31
N ILE A 513 -27.84 14.14 27.55
CA ILE A 513 -27.71 13.74 26.14
C ILE A 513 -27.46 12.22 26.07
N PRO A 514 -28.32 11.44 25.37
CA PRO A 514 -28.13 10.00 25.26
C PRO A 514 -26.84 9.63 24.52
N LEU A 515 -26.12 8.63 25.03
CA LEU A 515 -24.85 8.18 24.48
C LEU A 515 -25.03 6.95 23.58
N ILE A 516 -24.54 7.02 22.35
CA ILE A 516 -24.32 5.87 21.49
C ILE A 516 -22.84 5.49 21.55
N PHE A 517 -22.52 4.26 21.95
CA PHE A 517 -21.14 3.83 22.20
C PHE A 517 -20.79 2.55 21.46
N ALA A 518 -19.56 2.45 20.94
CA ALA A 518 -19.01 1.16 20.53
C ALA A 518 -18.81 0.29 21.77
N GLN A 519 -19.06 -1.02 21.69
CA GLN A 519 -18.86 -1.97 22.80
C GLN A 519 -17.48 -1.86 23.48
N THR A 520 -16.44 -1.48 22.73
CA THR A 520 -15.05 -1.32 23.21
C THR A 520 -14.80 -0.04 24.03
N THR A 521 -15.73 0.92 24.04
CA THR A 521 -15.56 2.26 24.63
C THR A 521 -15.21 2.19 26.12
N ASP A 522 -14.44 3.14 26.64
CA ASP A 522 -14.12 3.24 28.07
C ASP A 522 -15.39 3.16 28.95
N THR A 523 -15.38 2.27 29.95
CA THR A 523 -16.60 1.97 30.71
C THR A 523 -17.02 3.13 31.61
N LYS A 524 -16.07 3.92 32.12
CA LYS A 524 -16.36 5.09 32.96
C LYS A 524 -17.02 6.19 32.14
N ALA A 525 -16.57 6.40 30.90
CA ALA A 525 -17.24 7.28 29.96
C ALA A 525 -18.69 6.82 29.69
N CYS A 526 -18.90 5.52 29.49
CA CYS A 526 -20.23 4.91 29.34
C CYS A 526 -21.10 4.98 30.62
N GLU A 527 -20.53 5.20 31.80
CA GLU A 527 -21.25 5.35 33.08
C GLU A 527 -21.74 6.79 33.33
N LEU A 528 -21.24 7.78 32.59
CA LEU A 528 -21.69 9.18 32.71
C LEU A 528 -23.07 9.41 32.10
N ALA A 529 -23.49 8.57 31.16
CA ALA A 529 -24.74 8.72 30.43
C ALA A 529 -25.91 8.06 31.18
N SER A 530 -26.96 8.84 31.47
CA SER A 530 -28.22 8.35 32.05
C SER A 530 -29.00 7.44 31.09
N GLU A 531 -28.88 7.68 29.79
CA GLU A 531 -29.44 6.85 28.72
C GLU A 531 -28.34 6.47 27.72
N LYS A 532 -28.18 5.16 27.43
CA LYS A 532 -27.10 4.67 26.57
C LYS A 532 -27.47 3.51 25.65
N TYR A 533 -26.78 3.47 24.51
CA TYR A 533 -27.09 2.64 23.35
C TYR A 533 -25.80 2.07 22.74
N GLY A 534 -25.62 0.75 22.79
CA GLY A 534 -24.44 0.09 22.26
C GLY A 534 -24.54 -0.22 20.77
N PHE A 535 -23.39 -0.32 20.10
CA PHE A 535 -23.26 -1.04 18.83
C PHE A 535 -21.97 -1.88 18.81
N LEU A 536 -21.96 -2.93 17.99
CA LEU A 536 -20.76 -3.76 17.78
C LEU A 536 -19.91 -3.15 16.66
N ARG A 537 -18.80 -2.51 17.00
CA ARG A 537 -17.83 -1.93 16.05
C ARG A 537 -17.12 -3.02 15.25
N GLY A 538 -17.40 -3.10 13.95
CA GLY A 538 -16.77 -4.05 13.03
C GLY A 538 -15.24 -3.98 13.04
N GLY A 539 -14.58 -5.12 12.80
CA GLY A 539 -13.12 -5.26 12.87
C GLY A 539 -12.53 -5.36 14.29
N SER A 540 -13.33 -5.28 15.37
CA SER A 540 -12.89 -5.67 16.72
C SER A 540 -13.23 -7.13 17.01
N SER A 541 -12.33 -7.82 17.70
CA SER A 541 -12.52 -9.18 18.23
C SER A 541 -13.83 -9.33 19.00
N SER A 542 -14.12 -8.35 19.85
CA SER A 542 -15.32 -8.29 20.71
C SER A 542 -16.65 -8.11 19.94
N ALA A 543 -16.60 -7.69 18.67
CA ALA A 543 -17.81 -7.50 17.85
C ALA A 543 -18.40 -8.82 17.35
N TYR A 544 -17.65 -9.93 17.42
CA TYR A 544 -18.06 -11.23 16.90
C TYR A 544 -18.23 -12.30 18.00
N LEU A 545 -18.33 -11.88 19.27
CA LEU A 545 -18.58 -12.80 20.40
C LEU A 545 -19.94 -13.50 20.28
N ASP A 546 -20.94 -12.78 19.78
CA ASP A 546 -22.29 -13.27 19.53
C ASP A 546 -22.62 -13.15 18.03
N SER A 547 -22.64 -14.30 17.36
CA SER A 547 -22.89 -14.39 15.91
C SER A 547 -24.34 -14.13 15.49
N THR A 548 -25.25 -13.87 16.44
CA THR A 548 -26.62 -13.46 16.12
C THR A 548 -26.68 -12.00 15.71
N TYR A 549 -25.88 -11.11 16.33
CA TYR A 549 -25.88 -9.69 15.98
C TYR A 549 -24.95 -9.38 14.80
N ILE A 550 -25.26 -8.31 14.07
CA ILE A 550 -24.48 -7.86 12.90
C ILE A 550 -23.66 -6.64 13.32
N PRO A 551 -22.33 -6.68 13.19
CA PRO A 551 -21.49 -5.52 13.44
C PRO A 551 -21.74 -4.35 12.49
N LEU A 552 -21.56 -3.15 13.03
CA LEU A 552 -21.53 -1.92 12.28
C LEU A 552 -20.14 -1.79 11.64
N GLU A 553 -20.05 -2.22 10.39
CA GLU A 553 -18.82 -2.15 9.61
C GLU A 553 -18.43 -0.70 9.26
N PHE A 554 -17.15 -0.50 8.97
CA PHE A 554 -16.53 0.79 8.63
C PHE A 554 -16.70 1.91 9.69
N SER A 555 -17.08 1.59 10.92
CA SER A 555 -17.30 2.51 12.05
C SER A 555 -16.01 3.00 12.75
N ALA A 556 -14.89 2.96 12.03
CA ALA A 556 -13.53 3.25 12.51
C ALA A 556 -12.69 3.82 11.34
N PRO A 557 -11.53 4.48 11.55
CA PRO A 557 -10.76 4.60 12.79
C PRO A 557 -11.25 5.67 13.76
N PHE A 558 -11.96 6.71 13.30
CA PHE A 558 -12.41 7.81 14.16
C PHE A 558 -13.90 7.71 14.48
N VAL A 559 -14.32 8.34 15.59
CA VAL A 559 -15.72 8.43 16.00
C VAL A 559 -16.66 8.99 14.93
N GLY A 560 -16.18 9.89 14.05
CA GLY A 560 -16.92 10.36 12.88
C GLY A 560 -17.29 9.25 11.90
N ASN A 561 -16.44 8.22 11.73
CA ASN A 561 -16.77 7.04 10.93
C ASN A 561 -17.96 6.28 11.51
N ALA A 562 -18.04 6.11 12.83
CA ALA A 562 -19.19 5.49 13.49
C ALA A 562 -20.47 6.31 13.28
N GLY A 563 -20.39 7.64 13.43
CA GLY A 563 -21.51 8.53 13.14
C GLY A 563 -22.02 8.40 11.70
N VAL A 564 -21.12 8.37 10.71
CA VAL A 564 -21.49 8.18 9.30
C VAL A 564 -22.07 6.78 9.04
N SER A 565 -21.51 5.70 9.61
CA SER A 565 -22.09 4.36 9.46
C SER A 565 -23.50 4.28 10.09
N ILE A 566 -23.70 4.84 11.29
CA ILE A 566 -25.01 4.88 11.97
C ILE A 566 -26.02 5.68 11.14
N ALA A 567 -25.65 6.89 10.69
CA ALA A 567 -26.52 7.74 9.87
C ALA A 567 -26.83 7.09 8.52
N SER A 568 -25.84 6.47 7.87
CA SER A 568 -26.02 5.77 6.59
C SER A 568 -26.91 4.53 6.71
N LEU A 569 -26.97 3.90 7.88
CA LEU A 569 -27.83 2.75 8.19
C LEU A 569 -29.25 3.14 8.63
N LEU A 570 -29.39 4.20 9.43
CA LEU A 570 -30.64 4.58 10.10
C LEU A 570 -31.36 5.80 9.52
N GLY A 571 -30.68 6.75 8.89
CA GLY A 571 -31.33 7.96 8.35
C GLY A 571 -32.09 7.71 7.06
N SER A 572 -32.93 8.65 6.63
CA SER A 572 -33.35 8.71 5.22
C SER A 572 -32.20 9.22 4.36
N ASP A 573 -31.62 10.34 4.79
CA ASP A 573 -30.54 11.09 4.17
C ASP A 573 -29.47 11.39 5.23
N VAL A 574 -28.23 11.64 4.78
CA VAL A 574 -27.10 11.93 5.66
C VAL A 574 -26.53 13.31 5.32
N ILE A 575 -26.25 14.12 6.34
CA ILE A 575 -25.61 15.44 6.21
C ILE A 575 -24.31 15.42 7.01
N LEU A 576 -23.20 15.86 6.43
CA LEU A 576 -21.88 15.87 7.06
C LEU A 576 -21.44 17.30 7.37
N CYS A 577 -21.19 17.58 8.66
CA CYS A 577 -20.65 18.84 9.17
C CYS A 577 -19.35 18.55 9.94
N GLY A 578 -18.23 19.22 9.62
CA GLY A 578 -16.97 19.04 10.34
C GLY A 578 -16.34 17.63 10.22
N ILE A 579 -16.70 16.85 9.21
CA ILE A 579 -16.10 15.54 8.88
C ILE A 579 -15.03 15.77 7.79
N ASP A 580 -13.89 16.36 8.18
CA ASP A 580 -12.92 16.87 7.20
C ASP A 580 -11.93 15.82 6.66
N CYS A 581 -11.59 14.78 7.43
CA CYS A 581 -10.59 13.76 7.05
C CYS A 581 -9.32 14.33 6.39
N GLY A 582 -8.83 15.45 6.92
CA GLY A 582 -7.68 16.17 6.41
C GLY A 582 -7.48 17.53 7.07
N TYR A 583 -6.33 18.13 6.80
CA TYR A 583 -5.93 19.46 7.19
C TYR A 583 -6.29 20.45 6.08
N ILE A 584 -7.08 21.47 6.40
CA ILE A 584 -7.44 22.55 5.47
C ILE A 584 -6.36 23.63 5.56
N GLN A 585 -5.76 24.02 4.44
CA GLN A 585 -4.64 24.97 4.46
C GLN A 585 -5.07 26.33 5.05
N GLY A 586 -4.37 26.78 6.10
CA GLY A 586 -4.64 28.04 6.80
C GLY A 586 -5.61 27.93 7.98
N TYR A 587 -6.14 26.73 8.26
CA TYR A 587 -7.01 26.45 9.39
C TYR A 587 -6.28 25.57 10.43
N SER A 588 -6.78 25.55 11.66
CA SER A 588 -6.37 24.59 12.69
C SER A 588 -6.77 23.17 12.31
N LYS A 589 -6.31 22.16 13.06
CA LYS A 589 -6.75 20.77 12.88
C LYS A 589 -8.22 20.60 13.29
N HIS A 590 -8.62 21.20 14.41
CA HIS A 590 -9.98 21.13 14.93
C HIS A 590 -10.69 22.49 14.90
N ALA A 591 -12.00 22.47 15.14
CA ALA A 591 -12.82 23.66 15.30
C ALA A 591 -12.46 24.49 16.53
N LYS A 592 -12.84 25.77 16.53
CA LYS A 592 -12.58 26.70 17.64
C LYS A 592 -13.40 26.31 18.87
N HIS A 593 -12.90 26.72 20.04
CA HIS A 593 -13.53 26.42 21.35
C HIS A 593 -13.65 24.91 21.69
N SER A 594 -12.98 24.04 20.93
CA SER A 594 -12.91 22.60 21.19
C SER A 594 -12.06 22.26 22.42
N PHE A 595 -11.92 20.97 22.71
CA PHE A 595 -11.10 20.48 23.84
C PHE A 595 -9.61 20.84 23.70
N TYR A 596 -9.10 20.97 22.47
CA TYR A 596 -7.67 21.13 22.18
C TYR A 596 -7.14 22.57 22.30
N GLY A 597 -8.02 23.56 22.54
CA GLY A 597 -7.61 24.95 22.75
C GLY A 597 -7.11 25.65 21.49
N LYS A 598 -5.90 26.22 21.52
CA LYS A 598 -5.26 26.90 20.38
C LYS A 598 -4.26 25.95 19.73
N GLU A 599 -4.53 25.58 18.47
CA GLU A 599 -3.64 24.75 17.65
C GLU A 599 -2.89 25.57 16.61
N ASP A 600 -1.82 25.00 16.05
CA ASP A 600 -1.13 25.51 14.86
C ASP A 600 -1.92 25.18 13.57
N THR A 601 -1.64 25.93 12.50
CA THR A 601 -2.21 25.76 11.15
C THR A 601 -1.23 25.13 10.15
N GLY A 602 -0.02 24.78 10.59
CA GLY A 602 0.99 24.10 9.80
C GLY A 602 0.55 22.70 9.35
N ILE A 603 0.75 22.41 8.06
CA ILE A 603 0.49 21.08 7.49
C ILE A 603 1.65 20.15 7.88
N PRO A 604 1.39 18.96 8.48
CA PRO A 604 2.45 18.00 8.78
C PRO A 604 3.19 17.50 7.52
N LYS A 605 4.51 17.29 7.64
CA LYS A 605 5.40 16.97 6.52
C LYS A 605 5.10 15.66 5.80
N ASP A 606 4.41 14.73 6.44
CA ASP A 606 4.08 13.40 5.94
C ASP A 606 2.72 13.33 5.22
N CYS A 607 1.96 14.44 5.24
CA CYS A 607 0.70 14.60 4.53
C CYS A 607 0.89 14.78 3.02
N PHE A 608 -0.14 14.42 2.26
CA PHE A 608 -0.22 14.56 0.80
C PHE A 608 -1.49 15.31 0.40
N GLN A 609 -1.46 16.05 -0.71
CA GLN A 609 -2.64 16.79 -1.17
C GLN A 609 -3.71 15.80 -1.67
N VAL A 610 -4.97 16.04 -1.28
CA VAL A 610 -6.15 15.26 -1.70
C VAL A 610 -7.15 16.15 -2.44
N GLU A 611 -8.10 15.53 -3.14
CA GLU A 611 -9.25 16.26 -3.68
C GLU A 611 -10.09 16.81 -2.51
N SER A 612 -10.41 18.09 -2.57
CA SER A 612 -11.20 18.79 -1.58
C SER A 612 -12.69 18.80 -1.94
N ASN A 613 -13.56 18.81 -0.93
CA ASN A 613 -15.00 18.84 -1.13
C ASN A 613 -15.47 20.17 -1.76
N LYS A 614 -14.72 21.26 -1.49
CA LYS A 614 -14.99 22.64 -1.95
C LYS A 614 -13.67 23.30 -2.38
N ASN A 615 -13.71 24.60 -2.66
CA ASN A 615 -12.63 25.41 -3.24
C ASN A 615 -11.42 25.71 -2.31
N LEU A 616 -11.15 24.90 -1.27
CA LEU A 616 -9.96 25.04 -0.42
C LEU A 616 -8.92 23.95 -0.70
N ARG A 617 -7.64 24.20 -0.36
CA ARG A 617 -6.58 23.19 -0.46
C ARG A 617 -6.57 22.31 0.79
N VAL A 618 -6.63 20.99 0.59
CA VAL A 618 -6.71 19.99 1.66
C VAL A 618 -5.59 18.98 1.53
N PHE A 619 -4.99 18.64 2.67
CA PHE A 619 -3.93 17.66 2.81
C PHE A 619 -4.39 16.56 3.76
N SER A 620 -4.12 15.30 3.44
CA SER A 620 -4.47 14.17 4.31
C SER A 620 -3.21 13.37 4.66
N ASN A 621 -3.23 12.71 5.81
CA ASN A 621 -2.25 11.67 6.15
C ASN A 621 -2.86 10.28 5.89
N ASP A 622 -2.09 9.23 6.12
CA ASP A 622 -2.52 7.86 5.89
C ASP A 622 -3.76 7.45 6.72
N LEU A 623 -3.85 7.86 7.99
CA LEU A 623 -4.97 7.55 8.88
C LEU A 623 -6.25 8.32 8.53
N PHE A 624 -6.13 9.60 8.15
CA PHE A 624 -7.26 10.38 7.66
C PHE A 624 -7.75 9.90 6.29
N TYR A 625 -6.84 9.51 5.38
CA TYR A 625 -7.21 8.92 4.09
C TYR A 625 -7.91 7.55 4.28
N LEU A 626 -7.42 6.70 5.20
CA LEU A 626 -8.14 5.48 5.61
C LEU A 626 -9.53 5.78 6.17
N SER A 627 -9.69 6.82 6.99
CA SER A 627 -10.99 7.25 7.51
C SER A 627 -11.95 7.67 6.39
N ALA A 628 -11.47 8.44 5.41
CA ALA A 628 -12.25 8.82 4.23
C ALA A 628 -12.68 7.58 3.42
N LYS A 629 -11.76 6.61 3.19
CA LYS A 629 -12.09 5.37 2.48
C LYS A 629 -13.12 4.52 3.22
N ASN A 630 -13.06 4.44 4.55
CA ASN A 630 -14.08 3.76 5.33
C ASN A 630 -15.44 4.48 5.26
N ILE A 631 -15.48 5.83 5.25
CA ILE A 631 -16.71 6.59 4.99
C ILE A 631 -17.32 6.25 3.62
N GLU A 632 -16.50 6.23 2.56
CA GLU A 632 -16.95 5.86 1.21
C GLU A 632 -17.54 4.44 1.16
N GLN A 633 -16.89 3.46 1.83
CA GLN A 633 -17.41 2.09 1.92
C GLN A 633 -18.68 1.99 2.78
N ALA A 634 -18.80 2.75 3.88
CA ALA A 634 -20.00 2.80 4.70
C ALA A 634 -21.22 3.27 3.89
N ILE A 635 -21.07 4.36 3.13
CA ILE A 635 -22.11 4.91 2.27
C ILE A 635 -22.50 3.88 1.19
N LYS A 636 -21.51 3.25 0.55
CA LYS A 636 -21.70 2.22 -0.50
C LYS A 636 -22.38 0.94 0.02
N LEU A 637 -22.06 0.53 1.26
CA LEU A 637 -22.64 -0.64 1.92
C LEU A 637 -24.09 -0.38 2.32
N TYR A 638 -24.33 0.69 3.07
CA TYR A 638 -25.62 0.94 3.72
C TYR A 638 -26.64 1.64 2.80
N LYS A 639 -26.19 2.42 1.83
CA LYS A 639 -27.02 3.06 0.79
C LYS A 639 -28.15 3.95 1.36
N PRO A 640 -27.83 5.07 2.04
CA PRO A 640 -28.79 6.13 2.30
C PRO A 640 -29.30 6.74 0.98
N ASN A 641 -30.41 7.48 1.01
CA ASN A 641 -31.00 8.08 -0.19
C ASN A 641 -30.09 9.15 -0.83
N SER A 642 -29.47 9.99 0.00
CA SER A 642 -28.47 10.97 -0.39
C SER A 642 -27.50 11.24 0.77
N VAL A 643 -26.29 11.68 0.43
CA VAL A 643 -25.28 12.14 1.40
C VAL A 643 -24.77 13.51 0.96
N ILE A 644 -25.06 14.54 1.77
CA ILE A 644 -24.63 15.91 1.53
C ILE A 644 -23.40 16.20 2.40
N ASN A 645 -22.30 16.67 1.79
CA ASN A 645 -21.12 17.12 2.52
C ASN A 645 -21.04 18.65 2.48
N LEU A 646 -21.29 19.30 3.63
CA LEU A 646 -21.20 20.75 3.77
C LEU A 646 -19.79 21.24 4.11
N GLY A 647 -18.94 20.33 4.60
CA GLY A 647 -17.58 20.60 5.04
C GLY A 647 -16.64 21.01 3.91
N TYR A 648 -15.44 21.45 4.30
CA TYR A 648 -14.41 21.98 3.41
C TYR A 648 -13.14 21.10 3.34
N GLY A 649 -13.11 19.99 4.09
CA GLY A 649 -12.06 18.98 4.02
C GLY A 649 -12.08 18.13 2.76
N MET A 650 -11.66 16.87 2.88
CA MET A 650 -11.51 15.94 1.77
C MET A 650 -12.86 15.62 1.11
N ARG A 651 -12.86 15.47 -0.23
CA ARG A 651 -14.02 14.97 -0.96
C ARG A 651 -14.18 13.46 -0.74
N PHE A 652 -15.41 13.01 -0.49
CA PHE A 652 -15.74 11.60 -0.42
C PHE A 652 -16.52 11.15 -1.66
N GLN A 653 -16.16 10.00 -2.22
CA GLN A 653 -17.01 9.33 -3.21
C GLN A 653 -18.42 9.08 -2.66
N HIS A 654 -19.41 9.04 -3.56
CA HIS A 654 -20.83 8.87 -3.24
C HIS A 654 -21.46 10.01 -2.39
N THR A 655 -20.80 11.16 -2.27
CA THR A 655 -21.36 12.37 -1.64
C THR A 655 -21.61 13.50 -2.64
N ILE A 656 -22.54 14.39 -2.29
CA ILE A 656 -22.87 15.62 -3.01
C ILE A 656 -22.28 16.79 -2.21
N SER A 657 -21.42 17.59 -2.85
CA SER A 657 -20.93 18.84 -2.26
C SER A 657 -21.95 19.95 -2.52
N LEU A 658 -22.43 20.59 -1.47
CA LEU A 658 -23.40 21.69 -1.51
C LEU A 658 -23.02 22.77 -0.49
N ASN A 659 -23.45 23.99 -0.74
CA ASN A 659 -23.51 25.07 0.23
C ASN A 659 -24.85 25.05 0.98
N GLU A 660 -24.91 25.74 2.11
CA GLU A 660 -26.11 25.80 2.96
C GLU A 660 -27.32 26.44 2.27
N ASP A 661 -27.09 27.34 1.29
CA ASP A 661 -28.13 27.98 0.49
C ASP A 661 -28.60 27.15 -0.73
N ASP A 662 -27.90 26.06 -1.09
CA ASP A 662 -28.23 25.29 -2.31
C ASP A 662 -29.47 24.38 -2.13
N PHE A 663 -29.97 24.21 -0.90
CA PHE A 663 -31.10 23.34 -0.57
C PHE A 663 -31.86 23.80 0.69
N THR A 664 -33.07 23.28 0.88
CA THR A 664 -33.85 23.49 2.11
C THR A 664 -34.33 22.16 2.67
N LEU A 665 -34.22 21.98 3.99
CA LEU A 665 -34.81 20.83 4.68
C LEU A 665 -36.27 21.10 5.04
N LYS A 666 -37.09 20.04 5.00
CA LYS A 666 -38.48 20.10 5.47
C LYS A 666 -38.51 19.83 6.98
N PRO A 667 -39.38 20.50 7.75
CA PRO A 667 -39.62 20.16 9.14
C PRO A 667 -40.01 18.68 9.31
N ILE A 668 -39.58 18.07 10.41
CA ILE A 668 -39.89 16.70 10.79
C ILE A 668 -40.62 16.66 12.14
N ASP A 669 -41.32 15.56 12.42
CA ASP A 669 -41.77 15.23 13.77
C ASP A 669 -40.59 14.66 14.56
N LYS A 670 -39.73 15.56 15.06
CA LYS A 670 -38.41 15.20 15.57
C LYS A 670 -38.46 14.28 16.78
N GLU A 671 -39.39 14.50 17.71
CA GLU A 671 -39.57 13.66 18.90
C GLU A 671 -39.95 12.22 18.50
N ARG A 672 -40.87 12.08 17.53
CA ARG A 672 -41.28 10.78 17.01
C ARG A 672 -40.15 10.05 16.29
N GLU A 673 -39.40 10.73 15.43
CA GLU A 673 -38.29 10.09 14.71
C GLU A 673 -37.11 9.75 15.64
N ILE A 674 -36.89 10.50 16.73
CA ILE A 674 -35.98 10.09 17.81
C ILE A 674 -36.50 8.84 18.54
N ALA A 675 -37.81 8.73 18.80
CA ALA A 675 -38.39 7.52 19.38
C ALA A 675 -38.19 6.31 18.46
N HIS A 676 -38.52 6.41 17.17
CA HIS A 676 -38.24 5.36 16.18
C HIS A 676 -36.73 5.03 16.08
N PHE A 677 -35.84 6.03 16.19
CA PHE A 677 -34.40 5.80 16.21
C PHE A 677 -34.02 4.91 17.40
N LYS A 678 -34.52 5.22 18.61
CA LYS A 678 -34.29 4.46 19.84
C LYS A 678 -34.87 3.05 19.81
N GLU A 679 -35.98 2.81 19.10
CA GLU A 679 -36.55 1.47 18.87
C GLU A 679 -35.60 0.51 18.14
N ASN A 680 -34.61 1.01 17.41
CA ASN A 680 -33.60 0.18 16.75
C ASN A 680 -32.63 -0.52 17.71
N PHE A 681 -32.65 -0.19 19.00
CA PHE A 681 -31.73 -0.74 20.01
C PHE A 681 -32.49 -1.62 21.01
N THR A 682 -32.23 -2.92 20.95
CA THR A 682 -32.93 -3.95 21.73
C THR A 682 -32.13 -4.37 22.97
N PRO A 683 -32.79 -4.75 24.08
CA PRO A 683 -32.11 -5.29 25.25
C PRO A 683 -31.18 -6.45 24.89
N TYR A 684 -29.95 -6.41 25.38
CA TYR A 684 -28.88 -7.34 25.07
C TYR A 684 -28.10 -7.73 26.32
N LYS A 685 -27.72 -9.01 26.37
CA LYS A 685 -26.89 -9.58 27.42
C LYS A 685 -25.88 -10.55 26.82
N LEU A 686 -24.60 -10.25 26.97
CA LEU A 686 -23.52 -11.09 26.47
C LEU A 686 -23.53 -12.48 27.13
N THR A 687 -23.34 -13.52 26.33
CA THR A 687 -23.01 -14.89 26.79
C THR A 687 -21.71 -15.31 26.15
N LEU A 688 -20.65 -15.47 26.96
CA LEU A 688 -19.30 -15.76 26.47
C LEU A 688 -19.01 -17.27 26.49
N ASN A 689 -18.50 -17.81 25.38
CA ASN A 689 -18.05 -19.20 25.27
C ASN A 689 -16.53 -19.26 25.16
N THR A 690 -15.84 -19.16 26.30
CA THR A 690 -14.36 -19.11 26.33
C THR A 690 -13.71 -20.42 25.87
N LYS A 691 -14.38 -21.56 26.04
CA LYS A 691 -13.90 -22.85 25.54
C LYS A 691 -13.76 -22.86 24.00
N GLU A 692 -14.80 -22.43 23.27
CA GLU A 692 -14.75 -22.34 21.81
C GLU A 692 -13.64 -21.39 21.33
N MET A 693 -13.37 -20.32 22.09
CA MET A 693 -12.27 -19.41 21.81
C MET A 693 -10.89 -20.06 21.98
N LEU A 694 -10.70 -20.88 23.03
CA LEU A 694 -9.48 -21.64 23.29
C LEU A 694 -9.27 -22.79 22.28
N ASP A 695 -10.34 -23.48 21.90
CA ASP A 695 -10.34 -24.50 20.86
C ASP A 695 -9.91 -23.89 19.51
N SER A 696 -10.44 -22.71 19.17
CA SER A 696 -10.09 -21.94 17.96
C SER A 696 -8.62 -21.50 17.94
N LEU A 697 -8.09 -20.99 19.06
CA LEU A 697 -6.66 -20.66 19.18
C LEU A 697 -5.76 -21.90 19.05
N THR A 698 -6.25 -23.07 19.45
CA THR A 698 -5.51 -24.34 19.32
C THR A 698 -5.51 -24.83 17.88
N ALA A 699 -6.66 -24.79 17.19
CA ALA A 699 -6.75 -25.12 15.77
C ALA A 699 -5.85 -24.21 14.90
N PHE A 700 -5.85 -22.90 15.16
CA PHE A 700 -4.97 -21.95 14.48
C PHE A 700 -3.49 -22.22 14.76
N SER A 701 -3.12 -22.51 16.01
CA SER A 701 -1.74 -22.87 16.39
C SER A 701 -1.23 -24.09 15.63
N ASN A 702 -2.07 -25.11 15.43
CA ASN A 702 -1.69 -26.33 14.72
C ASN A 702 -1.48 -26.05 13.22
N ALA A 703 -2.43 -25.35 12.57
CA ALA A 703 -2.31 -24.97 11.16
C ALA A 703 -1.11 -24.03 10.91
N LEU A 704 -0.79 -23.15 11.84
CA LEU A 704 0.38 -22.29 11.78
C LEU A 704 1.69 -23.11 11.89
N GLN A 705 1.72 -24.16 12.71
CA GLN A 705 2.89 -25.04 12.83
C GLN A 705 3.23 -25.71 11.49
N GLU A 706 2.23 -26.21 10.75
CA GLU A 706 2.43 -26.81 9.42
C GLU A 706 3.11 -25.83 8.44
N ILE A 707 2.68 -24.56 8.44
CA ILE A 707 3.27 -23.51 7.60
C ILE A 707 4.72 -23.21 8.04
N LEU A 708 4.96 -23.05 9.35
CA LEU A 708 6.28 -22.68 9.86
C LEU A 708 7.34 -23.80 9.70
N THR A 709 6.92 -25.06 9.54
CA THR A 709 7.82 -26.19 9.26
C THR A 709 8.36 -26.27 7.83
N GLN A 710 7.81 -25.52 6.86
CA GLN A 710 8.33 -25.48 5.50
C GLN A 710 9.74 -24.87 5.46
N ASP A 711 10.68 -25.42 4.71
CA ASP A 711 12.04 -24.86 4.60
C ASP A 711 12.07 -23.49 3.93
N THR A 712 13.05 -22.66 4.30
CA THR A 712 13.17 -21.27 3.83
C THR A 712 14.63 -20.89 3.64
N HIS A 713 15.05 -20.67 2.40
CA HIS A 713 16.45 -20.43 2.04
C HIS A 713 16.67 -19.12 1.27
N THR A 714 15.61 -18.55 0.70
CA THR A 714 15.63 -17.36 -0.14
C THR A 714 14.69 -16.26 0.38
N ILE A 715 14.88 -15.03 -0.10
CA ILE A 715 13.95 -13.92 0.18
C ILE A 715 12.55 -14.19 -0.40
N GLN A 716 12.45 -14.95 -1.50
CA GLN A 716 11.18 -15.40 -2.07
C GLN A 716 10.42 -16.32 -1.11
N ASP A 717 11.12 -17.23 -0.41
CA ASP A 717 10.50 -18.12 0.57
C ASP A 717 9.94 -17.35 1.77
N ILE A 718 10.60 -16.26 2.19
CA ILE A 718 10.06 -15.37 3.24
C ILE A 718 8.81 -14.64 2.76
N PHE A 719 8.80 -14.14 1.51
CA PHE A 719 7.62 -13.51 0.92
C PHE A 719 6.43 -14.49 0.82
N ASN A 720 6.69 -15.75 0.44
CA ASN A 720 5.69 -16.82 0.42
C ASN A 720 5.21 -17.15 1.84
N LEU A 721 6.11 -17.33 2.80
CA LEU A 721 5.79 -17.61 4.21
C LEU A 721 4.90 -16.53 4.82
N THR A 722 5.23 -15.24 4.60
CA THR A 722 4.40 -14.13 5.05
C THR A 722 3.02 -14.14 4.39
N GLN A 723 2.93 -14.51 3.10
CA GLN A 723 1.64 -14.62 2.41
C GLN A 723 0.80 -15.80 2.91
N ASP A 724 1.41 -16.95 3.19
CA ASP A 724 0.68 -18.13 3.66
C ASP A 724 0.14 -17.94 5.09
N ILE A 725 0.89 -17.24 5.95
CA ILE A 725 0.41 -16.83 7.27
C ILE A 725 -0.72 -15.80 7.14
N PHE A 726 -0.63 -14.84 6.22
CA PHE A 726 -1.73 -13.91 5.92
C PHE A 726 -2.97 -14.64 5.37
N ASN A 727 -2.80 -15.62 4.48
CA ASN A 727 -3.88 -16.44 3.95
C ASN A 727 -4.55 -17.26 5.06
N LEU A 728 -3.78 -17.82 6.01
CA LEU A 728 -4.30 -18.51 7.18
C LEU A 728 -5.10 -17.58 8.09
N LEU A 729 -4.60 -16.36 8.37
CA LEU A 729 -5.34 -15.34 9.11
C LEU A 729 -6.68 -15.04 8.46
N GLN A 730 -6.71 -14.69 7.17
CA GLN A 730 -7.95 -14.34 6.48
C GLN A 730 -8.94 -15.52 6.48
N LYS A 731 -8.48 -16.75 6.18
CA LYS A 731 -9.31 -17.96 6.23
C LYS A 731 -9.93 -18.20 7.62
N SER A 732 -9.16 -18.00 8.69
CA SER A 732 -9.66 -18.17 10.07
C SER A 732 -10.44 -16.96 10.61
N ILE A 733 -10.35 -15.79 9.96
CA ILE A 733 -11.24 -14.65 10.22
C ILE A 733 -12.57 -14.85 9.48
N ASP A 734 -12.56 -15.42 8.27
CA ASP A 734 -13.79 -15.75 7.56
C ASP A 734 -14.63 -16.82 8.28
N ASP A 735 -13.98 -17.82 8.90
CA ASP A 735 -14.63 -18.81 9.76
C ASP A 735 -15.29 -18.18 11.00
N LYS A 736 -16.61 -18.36 11.14
CA LYS A 736 -17.41 -17.72 12.20
C LYS A 736 -17.06 -18.16 13.62
N ALA A 737 -16.58 -19.39 13.82
CA ALA A 737 -16.20 -19.88 15.14
C ALA A 737 -14.83 -19.31 15.55
N MET A 738 -13.89 -19.31 14.61
CA MET A 738 -12.53 -18.85 14.85
C MET A 738 -12.39 -17.32 14.92
N ARG A 739 -13.16 -16.57 14.11
CA ARG A 739 -13.06 -15.11 13.91
C ARG A 739 -12.72 -14.31 15.16
N LYS A 740 -13.55 -14.44 16.19
CA LYS A 740 -13.45 -13.70 17.47
C LYS A 740 -12.11 -13.91 18.19
N SER A 741 -11.54 -15.12 18.11
CA SER A 741 -10.23 -15.43 18.67
C SER A 741 -9.06 -14.95 17.80
N ILE A 742 -9.23 -14.93 16.48
CA ILE A 742 -8.13 -14.61 15.56
C ILE A 742 -7.97 -13.11 15.36
N ILE A 743 -9.06 -12.34 15.29
CA ILE A 743 -8.98 -10.86 15.25
C ILE A 743 -8.24 -10.31 16.49
N LEU A 744 -8.40 -10.95 17.65
CA LEU A 744 -7.68 -10.58 18.88
C LEU A 744 -6.15 -10.64 18.72
N LEU A 745 -5.63 -11.51 17.84
CA LEU A 745 -4.20 -11.65 17.56
C LEU A 745 -3.76 -11.01 16.22
N GLU A 746 -4.71 -10.72 15.32
CA GLU A 746 -4.45 -10.38 13.91
C GLU A 746 -3.42 -9.27 13.75
N GLY A 747 -3.66 -8.09 14.34
CA GLY A 747 -2.77 -6.96 14.14
C GLY A 747 -1.37 -7.18 14.69
N SER A 748 -1.22 -7.90 15.82
CA SER A 748 0.10 -8.28 16.35
C SER A 748 0.82 -9.30 15.48
N ILE A 749 0.10 -10.26 14.87
CA ILE A 749 0.67 -11.17 13.88
C ILE A 749 1.10 -10.38 12.63
N MET A 750 0.31 -9.41 12.19
CA MET A 750 0.63 -8.54 11.05
C MET A 750 1.85 -7.66 11.31
N HIS A 751 1.94 -7.01 12.48
CA HIS A 751 3.13 -6.26 12.91
C HIS A 751 4.36 -7.16 12.95
N LEU A 752 4.29 -8.31 13.61
CA LEU A 752 5.41 -9.25 13.71
C LEU A 752 5.84 -9.81 12.34
N SER A 753 4.89 -10.05 11.43
CA SER A 753 5.15 -10.49 10.05
C SER A 753 5.82 -9.40 9.21
N TYR A 754 5.39 -8.14 9.37
CA TYR A 754 6.02 -6.99 8.72
C TYR A 754 7.42 -6.74 9.28
N THR A 755 7.59 -6.83 10.60
CA THR A 755 8.90 -6.77 11.26
C THR A 755 9.82 -7.89 10.80
N HIS A 756 9.30 -9.10 10.51
CA HIS A 756 10.12 -10.17 9.95
C HIS A 756 10.63 -9.84 8.54
N LEU A 757 9.81 -9.24 7.67
CA LEU A 757 10.27 -8.74 6.37
C LEU A 757 11.37 -7.68 6.52
N LEU A 758 11.18 -6.70 7.42
CA LEU A 758 12.19 -5.69 7.76
C LEU A 758 13.48 -6.29 8.33
N ALA A 759 13.38 -7.29 9.20
CA ALA A 759 14.51 -7.95 9.83
C ALA A 759 15.44 -8.64 8.82
N GLN A 760 14.91 -9.13 7.69
CA GLN A 760 15.77 -9.65 6.62
C GLN A 760 16.61 -8.55 5.94
N LEU A 761 16.12 -7.30 5.92
CA LEU A 761 16.88 -6.17 5.37
C LEU A 761 18.09 -5.84 6.22
N PHE A 762 17.92 -5.82 7.55
CA PHE A 762 18.97 -5.31 8.42
C PHE A 762 20.03 -6.36 8.80
N ALA A 763 19.73 -7.66 8.72
CA ALA A 763 20.69 -8.71 9.03
C ALA A 763 21.79 -8.91 7.96
N GLY A 764 21.48 -8.61 6.70
CA GLY A 764 22.38 -8.83 5.56
C GLY A 764 22.64 -10.31 5.24
N THR A 765 23.14 -10.57 4.04
CA THR A 765 23.50 -11.92 3.59
C THR A 765 24.89 -12.31 4.10
N THR A 766 24.98 -13.43 4.81
CA THR A 766 26.28 -14.09 5.04
C THR A 766 26.80 -14.68 3.73
N THR A 767 27.58 -13.93 2.96
CA THR A 767 28.44 -14.56 1.93
C THR A 767 29.38 -15.51 2.67
N SER A 768 29.25 -16.82 2.45
CA SER A 768 30.14 -17.79 3.11
C SER A 768 31.61 -17.50 2.74
N LEU A 769 32.53 -17.85 3.63
CA LEU A 769 33.96 -17.62 3.36
C LEU A 769 34.52 -18.47 2.21
N GLU A 770 33.79 -19.48 1.74
CA GLU A 770 34.33 -20.57 0.93
C GLU A 770 34.15 -20.41 -0.58
N SER A 771 33.14 -19.65 -1.04
CA SER A 771 32.80 -19.53 -2.47
C SER A 771 33.85 -18.78 -3.32
N LYS A 772 34.86 -18.17 -2.70
CA LYS A 772 36.00 -17.54 -3.40
C LYS A 772 37.36 -18.22 -3.17
N ILE A 773 37.43 -19.29 -2.37
CA ILE A 773 38.70 -19.99 -2.09
C ILE A 773 38.95 -21.15 -3.08
N LEU A 774 37.89 -21.66 -3.74
CA LEU A 774 38.01 -22.80 -4.67
C LEU A 774 38.75 -22.49 -5.99
N ASP A 775 39.03 -21.22 -6.31
CA ASP A 775 39.80 -20.82 -7.51
C ASP A 775 41.32 -20.67 -7.26
N SER A 776 41.79 -20.85 -6.02
CA SER A 776 43.23 -20.81 -5.69
C SER A 776 43.70 -22.12 -5.07
N GLY A 777 44.05 -23.10 -5.92
CA GLY A 777 44.56 -24.38 -5.47
C GLY A 777 45.97 -24.29 -4.86
N LYS A 778 46.11 -24.70 -3.59
CA LYS A 778 47.32 -25.32 -3.03
C LYS A 778 47.00 -26.04 -1.70
N LEU A 779 47.42 -27.30 -1.57
CA LEU A 779 47.31 -28.05 -0.33
C LEU A 779 48.20 -27.45 0.77
N GLY A 780 47.68 -27.44 2.00
CA GLY A 780 48.46 -27.18 3.22
C GLY A 780 47.76 -27.79 4.44
N HIS A 781 48.34 -28.85 5.02
CA HIS A 781 47.87 -29.44 6.28
C HIS A 781 48.17 -28.49 7.45
N ILE A 782 47.15 -28.08 8.22
CA ILE A 782 47.30 -27.62 9.60
C ILE A 782 46.20 -28.27 10.48
N SER A 783 46.58 -28.64 11.70
CA SER A 783 45.82 -29.46 12.63
C SER A 783 44.74 -28.72 13.42
N SER A 784 43.74 -29.49 13.86
CA SER A 784 42.68 -29.10 14.80
C SER A 784 43.19 -28.54 16.13
N ASN A 785 42.49 -27.53 16.66
CA ASN A 785 42.38 -27.29 18.10
C ASN A 785 40.96 -26.84 18.44
N THR A 786 40.30 -27.60 19.30
CA THR A 786 38.93 -27.34 19.78
C THR A 786 38.96 -26.55 21.09
N HIS A 787 38.28 -25.41 21.15
CA HIS A 787 37.94 -24.78 22.42
C HIS A 787 36.43 -24.81 22.65
N SER A 788 36.02 -25.55 23.67
CA SER A 788 34.67 -25.56 24.22
C SER A 788 34.38 -24.26 24.95
N PHE A 789 33.22 -23.65 24.69
CA PHE A 789 32.67 -22.58 25.54
C PHE A 789 31.46 -23.09 26.30
N ASP A 790 31.46 -22.87 27.61
CA ASP A 790 30.40 -23.28 28.52
C ASP A 790 29.09 -22.52 28.27
N SER A 791 27.98 -23.25 28.27
CA SER A 791 26.62 -22.69 28.26
C SER A 791 25.98 -22.87 29.62
N ASN A 792 25.70 -21.77 30.34
CA ASN A 792 24.83 -21.80 31.52
C ASN A 792 24.07 -20.49 31.71
N ALA A 793 22.84 -20.62 32.25
CA ALA A 793 21.87 -19.58 32.62
C ALA A 793 21.00 -18.96 31.52
N ILE A 794 19.93 -19.69 31.13
CA ILE A 794 18.53 -19.19 31.15
C ILE A 794 17.70 -20.34 31.73
N ASP A 795 17.04 -20.11 32.87
CA ASP A 795 16.19 -21.10 33.53
C ASP A 795 14.79 -20.51 33.73
N CYS A 796 13.81 -21.01 32.97
CA CYS A 796 12.39 -20.70 33.11
C CYS A 796 11.55 -21.80 32.43
N ASN A 797 10.61 -22.36 33.19
CA ASN A 797 9.87 -23.56 32.82
C ASN A 797 9.01 -23.43 31.54
N LEU A 798 9.38 -24.19 30.51
CA LEU A 798 8.56 -24.52 29.33
C LEU A 798 8.44 -26.05 29.19
N ALA A 799 7.70 -26.68 30.11
CA ALA A 799 7.34 -28.08 29.98
C ALA A 799 6.17 -28.25 28.99
N ASN A 800 6.24 -29.27 28.13
CA ASN A 800 5.22 -29.71 27.18
C ASN A 800 5.06 -28.92 25.86
N LEU A 801 6.16 -28.47 25.26
CA LEU A 801 6.27 -28.38 23.79
C LEU A 801 7.22 -29.48 23.29
N ASN A 802 6.72 -30.35 22.41
CA ASN A 802 7.44 -31.56 21.99
C ASN A 802 8.51 -31.23 20.92
N LEU A 803 9.61 -30.61 21.36
CA LEU A 803 10.74 -30.15 20.55
C LEU A 803 11.58 -31.27 19.89
N SER A 804 11.13 -32.53 19.97
CA SER A 804 11.87 -33.71 19.51
C SER A 804 11.89 -33.88 17.98
N ALA A 805 10.90 -33.32 17.27
CA ALA A 805 10.75 -33.47 15.82
C ALA A 805 11.74 -32.65 14.96
N LEU A 806 12.48 -31.70 15.56
CA LEU A 806 13.43 -30.82 14.86
C LEU A 806 14.90 -31.28 14.98
N LYS A 807 15.17 -32.47 15.53
CA LYS A 807 16.53 -33.00 15.75
C LYS A 807 16.90 -34.22 14.90
N SER A 808 16.06 -34.63 13.95
CA SER A 808 16.28 -35.80 13.08
C SER A 808 16.38 -35.44 11.61
N LEU A 809 17.20 -34.43 11.30
CA LEU A 809 17.63 -34.08 9.94
C LEU A 809 19.15 -33.98 9.91
N ASP A 810 19.81 -35.14 9.98
CA ASP A 810 21.17 -35.26 9.49
C ASP A 810 21.43 -36.71 9.01
N SER A 811 22.33 -36.86 8.03
CA SER A 811 22.59 -38.07 7.24
C SER A 811 21.43 -38.57 6.34
N ASN A 812 21.33 -38.02 5.12
CA ASN A 812 21.56 -38.82 3.90
C ASN A 812 21.66 -37.98 2.61
N GLN A 813 22.80 -38.15 1.92
CA GLN A 813 23.14 -37.83 0.52
C GLN A 813 22.26 -36.82 -0.26
N SER A 814 22.78 -35.60 -0.42
CA SER A 814 22.51 -34.75 -1.59
C SER A 814 23.78 -34.02 -2.06
N ASP A 815 23.76 -33.51 -3.30
CA ASP A 815 24.92 -33.08 -4.10
C ASP A 815 25.63 -31.82 -3.54
N PRO A 816 26.93 -31.87 -3.17
CA PRO A 816 27.59 -30.84 -2.36
C PRO A 816 28.02 -29.57 -3.14
N LYS A 817 27.23 -29.11 -4.13
CA LYS A 817 27.60 -27.99 -5.01
C LYS A 817 26.56 -26.89 -5.22
N ARG A 818 25.43 -26.88 -4.52
CA ARG A 818 24.51 -25.73 -4.46
C ARG A 818 23.95 -25.54 -3.05
N TYR A 819 23.59 -24.30 -2.74
CA TYR A 819 23.02 -23.82 -1.47
C TYR A 819 24.01 -23.71 -0.30
N THR A 820 24.70 -22.58 -0.23
CA THR A 820 25.24 -22.06 1.04
C THR A 820 24.06 -21.61 1.91
N GLU A 821 23.84 -22.26 3.05
CA GLU A 821 22.78 -21.88 3.98
C GLU A 821 22.95 -20.44 4.48
N ASN A 822 21.91 -19.62 4.33
CA ASN A 822 21.88 -18.30 4.93
C ASN A 822 21.42 -18.43 6.39
N THR A 823 22.39 -18.56 7.31
CA THR A 823 22.15 -18.79 8.74
C THR A 823 21.31 -17.67 9.38
N HIS A 824 21.37 -16.44 8.85
CA HIS A 824 20.54 -15.32 9.33
C HIS A 824 19.05 -15.55 9.01
N LEU A 825 18.70 -16.00 7.80
CA LEU A 825 17.31 -16.29 7.41
C LEU A 825 16.68 -17.33 8.36
N ILE A 826 17.38 -18.44 8.61
CA ILE A 826 16.91 -19.53 9.48
C ILE A 826 16.72 -19.05 10.93
N LYS A 827 17.68 -18.29 11.46
CA LYS A 827 17.65 -17.80 12.84
C LYS A 827 16.57 -16.74 13.06
N LEU A 828 16.40 -15.79 12.14
CA LEU A 828 15.31 -14.81 12.20
C LEU A 828 13.93 -15.48 12.08
N LYS A 829 13.76 -16.45 11.18
CA LYS A 829 12.53 -17.24 11.11
C LYS A 829 12.26 -18.01 12.41
N THR A 830 13.29 -18.56 13.05
CA THR A 830 13.14 -19.27 14.32
C THR A 830 12.61 -18.33 15.42
N LEU A 831 13.17 -17.13 15.53
CA LEU A 831 12.68 -16.10 16.47
C LEU A 831 11.25 -15.64 16.13
N TYR A 832 10.94 -15.44 14.85
CA TYR A 832 9.61 -15.12 14.36
C TYR A 832 8.57 -16.19 14.74
N SER A 833 8.87 -17.47 14.50
CA SER A 833 8.05 -18.62 14.91
C SER A 833 7.82 -18.64 16.42
N GLN A 834 8.88 -18.46 17.22
CA GLN A 834 8.78 -18.41 18.68
C GLN A 834 7.89 -17.25 19.14
N GLY A 835 8.00 -16.08 18.50
CA GLY A 835 7.16 -14.92 18.80
C GLY A 835 5.68 -15.18 18.51
N LEU A 836 5.35 -15.79 17.38
CA LEU A 836 3.97 -16.16 17.04
C LEU A 836 3.36 -17.13 18.07
N PHE A 837 4.07 -18.18 18.45
CA PHE A 837 3.57 -19.12 19.48
C PHE A 837 3.49 -18.49 20.87
N SER A 838 4.41 -17.58 21.22
CA SER A 838 4.37 -16.79 22.46
C SER A 838 3.13 -15.89 22.51
N LEU A 839 2.81 -15.21 21.40
CA LEU A 839 1.61 -14.39 21.23
C LEU A 839 0.33 -15.22 21.39
N ILE A 840 0.25 -16.39 20.74
CA ILE A 840 -0.89 -17.33 20.88
C ILE A 840 -1.02 -17.82 22.34
N SER A 841 0.10 -18.11 23.02
CA SER A 841 0.09 -18.50 24.44
C SER A 841 -0.47 -17.38 25.34
N SER A 842 -0.07 -16.13 25.09
CA SER A 842 -0.62 -14.96 25.78
C SER A 842 -2.12 -14.78 25.51
N GLY A 843 -2.57 -15.01 24.27
CA GLY A 843 -3.99 -15.03 23.91
C GLY A 843 -4.79 -16.08 24.71
N LYS A 844 -4.29 -17.32 24.80
CA LYS A 844 -4.94 -18.38 25.59
C LYS A 844 -5.06 -18.01 27.07
N LYS A 845 -3.97 -17.55 27.70
CA LYS A 845 -3.97 -17.09 29.11
C LYS A 845 -4.96 -15.95 29.36
N ALA A 846 -5.09 -15.01 28.42
CA ALA A 846 -6.07 -13.95 28.53
C ALA A 846 -7.51 -14.47 28.53
N MET A 847 -7.86 -15.42 27.65
CA MET A 847 -9.20 -16.04 27.62
C MET A 847 -9.49 -16.85 28.89
N GLU A 848 -8.50 -17.59 29.40
CA GLU A 848 -8.58 -18.30 30.69
C GLU A 848 -8.88 -17.33 31.85
N SER A 849 -8.24 -16.16 31.88
CA SER A 849 -8.48 -15.11 32.89
C SER A 849 -9.78 -14.30 32.72
N THR A 850 -10.51 -14.49 31.61
CA THR A 850 -11.79 -13.83 31.31
C THR A 850 -12.99 -14.77 31.56
N SER A 851 -12.72 -16.01 31.97
CA SER A 851 -13.72 -17.02 32.35
C SER A 851 -14.07 -16.92 33.84
#